data_AF-A0A1X2DTR5-F1
#
_entry.id   AF-A0A1X2DTR5-F1
#
_cell.length_a   1.000
_cell.length_b   1.000
_cell.length_c   1.000
_cell.angle_alpha   90.00
_cell.angle_beta   90.00
_cell.angle_gamma   90.00
#
_symmetry.space_group_name_H-M   'P 1'
#
loop_
_entity.id
_entity.type
_entity.pdbx_description
1 polymer ?
#
loop_
_entity_poly.entity_id
_entity_poly.type
_entity_poly.pdbx_seq_one_letter_code
_entity_poly.pdbx_strand_id
1 'polypeptide(L)'
;MTEWAATVDRRYHDAVILGLDSLITEAAPRAVEARDSAVPLLRRLRDAGVAAAVYSPGRDCAEALRAAGIDDLVGLAVDGPSPTETARRLGVRAVRCAVIDRDEAGVKAAGDGGFGLVIGVQRNGHAAGLLSCGADAVVADLAEISVRRGGAAMSRIADALLAYGQVKELVANRRPVVFLDFDGTLSDIVDHPESARLVDGADEALRALAAQCPVVVISGRDVADVRDRVKVDGVWYAGGHGYEVIAPDGTVLENAAADVADTVARAADRLAEALRTVSGIAVERKRFAVAVHYRNAEPRDADRAIVAVRELARTEGLRVTPGRRVIQLRPNMDGDKGTTLGWLLQRIVDGDGAEPGAVLPIYIGDDITDEDAFDAVQFDGVGIVVRHDEDGDRPSAAPFSLENPAAVAEFAHRLALDLEQAAATPGDAWELVYEGYDPKYERLREALCTVGNGYLATRGCAAEAAASEAHYPGTYATGVYNTLTDRVAGRTIENESLVNLPNWLPLTFRIDDGAWFSVDETELLFFRQTFDLRNATLSRALRFRDGSGRITTLTQQRFASMHQPHLLAMKTTVGAENWSGTVEFRSQLDASVQNTMVERYRSLSGAHLTATAIEETGSDSTILRTETSQSRIAIAVAARTTVWRDDVPDVHADARYAVVADGDRGGHDIAVALSEGQSVTCEKVATVFTGRDTAISEPASAAQQYLDAAGRYADLHEQHARAWARLWEQCDVGLTDSTPALRVLRLHLVHLLQTLSPHTAELDAGVPARGLHGEAYRGHVFWDSLFVSPVLSLRLPNVSRSLLLYRYRRLPEARRAARRAGYLGAMYPWQSGSDGREVSQEVHLNPQSGHWNPDASARAHHVGLAVAYNAWQHYQVTGDRQFLIDYGTEMLVEIARFWVGLASFDDTRGRYTIRGIIGPDEFHSGYPGKEYDGVDNNAYTNVMAVWVILRAMDALELLPLRDRLDLVGKVGLTTEELDRWDDVTRRMFVPFHDDVISQFEGYSELTELDWERYRQRYGNIQRLDRILEAEDDSVNNYKASKQADALMLFYLLSSEELLGLFGRLGYRFEPEQIPKTIEYYLSRTSDGSTLSAIVHAWVLTRANRHHAMRYFVQVLGSDVADIQGGTTAEGIHLAAMAGSFDLVQRCFTGLETRDDRLVLGPHWPAALGAIEFPFVYRGHRLHLRISGRTGDLTSEAGNAGPIVVECRGRVQHLLPGQSIEVA
;
A
#
# COMPACT_ATOMS: atom_id res chain seq x y z
N MET A 1 3.53 27.52 16.03
CA MET A 1 3.62 28.29 14.79
C MET A 1 3.99 29.71 15.16
N THR A 2 5.01 30.32 14.54
CA THR A 2 5.20 31.77 14.63
C THR A 2 4.05 32.42 13.87
N GLU A 3 3.10 33.02 14.59
CA GLU A 3 2.07 33.86 13.96
C GLU A 3 2.78 35.03 13.26
N TRP A 4 2.63 35.09 11.95
CA TRP A 4 3.13 36.21 11.16
C TRP A 4 2.13 37.35 11.27
N ALA A 5 2.62 38.57 11.52
CA ALA A 5 1.77 39.74 11.71
C ALA A 5 1.01 40.15 10.42
N ALA A 6 1.50 39.78 9.24
CA ALA A 6 0.80 39.95 7.96
C ALA A 6 1.21 38.88 6.93
N THR A 7 0.29 38.46 6.07
CA THR A 7 0.54 37.47 5.00
C THR A 7 0.10 37.99 3.64
N VAL A 8 1.03 38.02 2.67
CA VAL A 8 0.75 38.24 1.25
C VAL A 8 0.62 36.89 0.57
N ASP A 9 -0.59 36.51 0.20
CA ASP A 9 -0.85 35.27 -0.53
C ASP A 9 -1.18 35.55 -2.01
N ARG A 10 -0.57 34.81 -2.93
CA ARG A 10 -0.80 34.92 -4.38
C ARG A 10 -2.26 34.65 -4.77
N ARG A 11 -3.01 33.88 -3.97
CA ARG A 11 -4.45 33.65 -4.17
C ARG A 11 -5.23 34.96 -4.08
N TYR A 12 -4.93 35.79 -3.09
CA TYR A 12 -5.63 37.06 -2.83
C TYR A 12 -4.96 38.29 -3.46
N HIS A 13 -3.64 38.24 -3.70
CA HIS A 13 -2.84 39.39 -4.14
C HIS A 13 -2.06 39.08 -5.42
N ASP A 14 -2.33 39.83 -6.49
CA ASP A 14 -1.59 39.75 -7.75
C ASP A 14 -0.34 40.66 -7.74
N ALA A 15 -0.35 41.70 -6.92
CA ALA A 15 0.77 42.62 -6.77
C ALA A 15 0.94 43.17 -5.34
N VAL A 16 2.16 43.61 -5.02
CA VAL A 16 2.49 44.40 -3.85
C VAL A 16 3.04 45.75 -4.30
N ILE A 17 2.46 46.83 -3.80
CA ILE A 17 2.87 48.21 -4.06
C ILE A 17 3.57 48.74 -2.80
N LEU A 18 4.84 49.10 -2.92
CA LEU A 18 5.65 49.54 -1.80
C LEU A 18 5.95 51.03 -1.90
N GLY A 19 5.76 51.77 -0.81
CA GLY A 19 6.32 53.10 -0.68
C GLY A 19 7.85 53.01 -0.75
N LEU A 20 8.49 53.88 -1.54
CA LEU A 20 9.94 53.81 -1.78
C LEU A 20 10.76 53.76 -0.47
N ASP A 21 10.40 54.58 0.51
CA ASP A 21 11.10 54.69 1.79
C ASP A 21 10.94 53.45 2.70
N SER A 22 10.01 52.53 2.36
CA SER A 22 9.89 51.22 2.99
C SER A 22 10.97 50.24 2.53
N LEU A 23 11.55 50.45 1.34
CA LEU A 23 12.57 49.58 0.76
C LEU A 23 13.99 50.08 0.97
N ILE A 24 14.18 51.39 1.05
CA ILE A 24 15.51 52.01 1.10
C ILE A 24 15.77 52.77 2.40
N THR A 25 17.04 53.09 2.63
CA THR A 25 17.49 54.00 3.69
C THR A 25 18.62 54.88 3.15
N GLU A 26 18.69 56.13 3.61
CA GLU A 26 19.83 56.99 3.32
C GLU A 26 20.93 56.71 4.34
N ALA A 27 22.05 56.13 3.88
CA ALA A 27 23.21 55.84 4.72
C ALA A 27 24.13 57.08 4.85
N ALA A 28 24.13 57.95 3.83
CA ALA A 28 24.83 59.25 3.80
C ALA A 28 24.17 60.17 2.75
N PRO A 29 24.47 61.49 2.70
CA PRO A 29 23.91 62.38 1.68
C PRO A 29 24.25 61.87 0.27
N ARG A 30 23.23 61.53 -0.52
CA ARG A 30 23.31 60.90 -1.86
C ARG A 30 23.79 59.43 -1.90
N ALA A 31 23.85 58.73 -0.76
CA ALA A 31 24.09 57.29 -0.72
C ALA A 31 22.81 56.58 -0.22
N VAL A 32 22.17 55.86 -1.13
CA VAL A 32 20.92 55.11 -0.88
C VAL A 32 21.26 53.62 -0.85
N GLU A 33 20.88 52.94 0.22
CA GLU A 33 21.04 51.49 0.36
C GLU A 33 19.67 50.83 0.55
N ALA A 34 19.51 49.59 0.06
CA ALA A 34 18.35 48.77 0.37
C ALA A 34 18.36 48.38 1.86
N ARG A 35 17.18 48.31 2.48
CA ARG A 35 17.05 47.75 3.84
C ARG A 35 17.34 46.25 3.81
N ASP A 36 17.96 45.72 4.87
CA ASP A 36 18.34 44.30 4.97
C ASP A 36 17.19 43.32 4.64
N SER A 37 15.95 43.68 5.02
CA SER A 37 14.75 42.86 4.81
C SER A 37 14.00 43.10 3.49
N ALA A 38 14.42 44.09 2.69
CA ALA A 38 13.81 44.41 1.40
C ALA A 38 14.07 43.31 0.35
N VAL A 39 15.34 42.91 0.16
CA VAL A 39 15.71 41.90 -0.84
C VAL A 39 15.09 40.53 -0.56
N PRO A 40 15.10 40.00 0.69
CA PRO A 40 14.41 38.75 1.00
C PRO A 40 12.91 38.79 0.73
N LEU A 41 12.22 39.89 1.06
CA LEU A 41 10.79 40.03 0.76
C LEU A 41 10.53 40.04 -0.75
N LEU A 42 11.26 40.86 -1.51
CA LEU A 42 11.08 40.95 -2.97
C LEU A 42 11.37 39.63 -3.68
N ARG A 43 12.39 38.87 -3.24
CA ARG A 43 12.65 37.51 -3.76
C ARG A 43 11.51 36.56 -3.47
N ARG A 44 10.98 36.55 -2.24
CA ARG A 44 9.80 35.73 -1.87
C ARG A 44 8.57 36.09 -2.71
N LEU A 45 8.31 37.38 -2.96
CA LEU A 45 7.23 37.83 -3.83
C LEU A 45 7.40 37.33 -5.28
N ARG A 46 8.59 37.49 -5.85
CA ARG A 46 8.91 36.99 -7.19
C ARG A 46 8.76 35.47 -7.29
N ASP A 47 9.31 34.75 -6.32
CA ASP A 47 9.23 33.29 -6.26
C ASP A 47 7.78 32.82 -6.09
N ALA A 48 6.91 33.62 -5.49
CA ALA A 48 5.48 33.37 -5.39
C ALA A 48 4.65 33.90 -6.58
N GLY A 49 5.28 34.52 -7.58
CA GLY A 49 4.61 35.06 -8.75
C GLY A 49 3.74 36.29 -8.46
N VAL A 50 4.01 37.01 -7.37
CA VAL A 50 3.35 38.28 -7.01
C VAL A 50 4.20 39.43 -7.54
N ALA A 51 3.61 40.32 -8.35
CA ALA A 51 4.34 41.44 -8.94
C ALA A 51 4.71 42.47 -7.86
N ALA A 52 5.91 43.05 -7.91
CA ALA A 52 6.31 44.13 -7.02
C ALA A 52 6.36 45.46 -7.78
N ALA A 53 5.75 46.50 -7.22
CA ALA A 53 5.84 47.87 -7.73
C ALA A 53 6.19 48.86 -6.62
N VAL A 54 6.78 49.99 -7.00
CA VAL A 54 7.24 51.02 -6.06
C VAL A 54 6.69 52.37 -6.47
N TYR A 55 6.31 53.19 -5.50
CA TYR A 55 5.89 54.57 -5.75
C TYR A 55 6.52 55.58 -4.78
N SER A 56 6.67 56.83 -5.23
CA SER A 56 7.09 57.94 -4.39
C SER A 56 6.51 59.28 -4.87
N PRO A 57 5.97 60.13 -3.96
CA PRO A 57 5.43 61.44 -4.31
C PRO A 57 6.49 62.51 -4.65
N GLY A 58 7.78 62.27 -4.38
CA GLY A 58 8.81 63.32 -4.44
C GLY A 58 10.23 62.88 -4.77
N ARG A 59 10.45 61.63 -5.19
CA ARG A 59 11.76 61.09 -5.59
C ARG A 59 11.64 60.30 -6.89
N ASP A 60 12.72 60.28 -7.68
CA ASP A 60 12.84 59.37 -8.83
C ASP A 60 13.05 57.95 -8.29
N CYS A 61 12.00 57.15 -8.36
CA CYS A 61 11.98 55.78 -7.86
C CYS A 61 12.96 54.90 -8.63
N ALA A 62 13.10 55.10 -9.94
CA ALA A 62 13.95 54.26 -10.77
C ALA A 62 15.44 54.53 -10.48
N GLU A 63 15.82 55.79 -10.27
CA GLU A 63 17.18 56.15 -9.83
C GLU A 63 17.50 55.61 -8.43
N ALA A 64 16.56 55.75 -7.48
CA ALA A 64 16.76 55.29 -6.11
C ALA A 64 16.89 53.76 -5.99
N LEU A 65 16.09 53.00 -6.77
CA LEU A 65 16.17 51.53 -6.80
C LEU A 65 17.48 51.04 -7.42
N ARG A 66 17.98 51.70 -8.49
CA ARG A 66 19.29 51.41 -9.10
C ARG A 66 20.44 51.71 -8.14
N ALA A 67 20.36 52.84 -7.44
CA ALA A 67 21.37 53.19 -6.42
C ALA A 67 21.41 52.16 -5.27
N ALA A 68 20.25 51.62 -4.90
CA ALA A 68 20.11 50.59 -3.88
C ALA A 68 20.40 49.15 -4.38
N GLY A 69 20.57 48.93 -5.69
CA GLY A 69 20.86 47.63 -6.30
C GLY A 69 19.72 46.61 -6.24
N ILE A 70 18.46 47.08 -6.33
CA ILE A 70 17.25 46.23 -6.24
C ILE A 70 16.25 46.46 -7.39
N ASP A 71 16.66 47.14 -8.45
CA ASP A 71 15.81 47.47 -9.60
C ASP A 71 15.39 46.24 -10.42
N ASP A 72 16.20 45.18 -10.44
CA ASP A 72 15.89 43.91 -11.10
C ASP A 72 14.78 43.10 -10.39
N LEU A 73 14.47 43.46 -9.14
CA LEU A 73 13.45 42.79 -8.31
C LEU A 73 12.10 43.52 -8.30
N VAL A 74 12.00 44.71 -8.92
CA VAL A 74 10.80 45.54 -8.96
C VAL A 74 10.31 45.68 -10.40
N GLY A 75 9.08 45.25 -10.67
CA GLY A 75 8.52 45.23 -12.03
C GLY A 75 8.04 46.59 -12.53
N LEU A 76 7.70 47.53 -11.63
CA LEU A 76 7.24 48.87 -12.00
C LEU A 76 7.64 49.91 -10.94
N ALA A 77 8.20 51.04 -11.38
CA ALA A 77 8.49 52.21 -10.54
C ALA A 77 7.67 53.42 -11.02
N VAL A 78 6.97 54.10 -10.11
CA VAL A 78 6.05 55.19 -10.44
C VAL A 78 6.35 56.43 -9.60
N ASP A 79 6.82 57.48 -10.26
CA ASP A 79 6.98 58.79 -9.65
C ASP A 79 5.61 59.49 -9.64
N GLY A 80 4.97 59.54 -8.47
CA GLY A 80 3.59 60.00 -8.36
C GLY A 80 3.01 59.91 -6.96
N PRO A 81 1.89 60.60 -6.70
CA PRO A 81 1.42 60.87 -5.35
C PRO A 81 0.63 59.74 -4.69
N SER A 82 0.29 58.66 -5.38
CA SER A 82 -0.60 57.65 -4.77
C SER A 82 -0.36 56.20 -5.23
N PRO A 83 -0.62 55.23 -4.32
CA PRO A 83 -0.59 53.80 -4.66
C PRO A 83 -1.70 53.44 -5.67
N THR A 84 -2.84 54.15 -5.68
CA THR A 84 -3.96 53.91 -6.61
C THR A 84 -3.57 54.10 -8.08
N GLU A 85 -2.78 55.13 -8.37
CA GLU A 85 -2.25 55.34 -9.73
C GLU A 85 -1.26 54.23 -10.12
N THR A 86 -0.46 53.76 -9.17
CA THR A 86 0.48 52.65 -9.38
C THR A 86 -0.24 51.34 -9.69
N ALA A 87 -1.33 51.03 -8.98
CA ALA A 87 -2.18 49.87 -9.26
C ALA A 87 -2.78 49.94 -10.68
N ARG A 88 -3.27 51.12 -11.08
CA ARG A 88 -3.82 51.36 -12.42
C ARG A 88 -2.78 51.11 -13.52
N ARG A 89 -1.53 51.56 -13.32
CA ARG A 89 -0.42 51.33 -14.27
C ARG A 89 0.04 49.88 -14.33
N LEU A 90 -0.05 49.14 -13.22
CA LEU A 90 0.14 47.70 -13.20
C LEU A 90 -0.97 46.93 -13.93
N GLY A 91 -2.11 47.58 -14.22
CA GLY A 91 -3.30 46.90 -14.75
C GLY A 91 -3.98 46.00 -13.72
N VAL A 92 -3.67 46.15 -12.43
CA VAL A 92 -4.20 45.34 -11.33
C VAL A 92 -5.22 46.16 -10.55
N ARG A 93 -6.36 45.56 -10.20
CA ARG A 93 -7.38 46.23 -9.37
C ARG A 93 -6.84 46.44 -7.95
N ALA A 94 -7.14 47.59 -7.33
CA ALA A 94 -6.64 47.91 -5.98
C ALA A 94 -6.94 46.80 -4.95
N VAL A 95 -8.12 46.19 -5.00
CA VAL A 95 -8.53 45.06 -4.13
C VAL A 95 -7.66 43.80 -4.27
N ARG A 96 -6.90 43.66 -5.37
CA ARG A 96 -5.95 42.56 -5.64
C ARG A 96 -4.51 42.96 -5.37
N CYS A 97 -4.28 44.14 -4.81
CA CYS A 97 -2.95 44.62 -4.44
C CYS A 97 -2.82 44.68 -2.92
N ALA A 98 -1.67 44.27 -2.40
CA ALA A 98 -1.23 44.67 -1.06
C ALA A 98 -0.43 45.98 -1.15
N VAL A 99 -0.56 46.88 -0.18
CA VAL A 99 0.28 48.09 -0.06
C VAL A 99 1.14 47.96 1.18
N ILE A 100 2.43 48.25 1.04
CA ILE A 100 3.36 48.31 2.16
C ILE A 100 3.93 49.72 2.22
N ASP A 101 3.56 50.46 3.26
CA ASP A 101 4.02 51.82 3.44
C ASP A 101 4.39 52.11 4.89
N ARG A 102 5.25 53.10 5.07
CA ARG A 102 5.63 53.61 6.38
C ARG A 102 5.14 55.03 6.62
N ASP A 103 4.74 55.75 5.56
CA ASP A 103 4.16 57.08 5.67
C ASP A 103 2.65 56.98 5.91
N GLU A 104 2.16 57.73 6.90
CA GLU A 104 0.73 57.87 7.21
C GLU A 104 -0.06 58.35 5.98
N ALA A 105 0.51 59.22 5.15
CA ALA A 105 -0.14 59.68 3.93
C ALA A 105 -0.32 58.54 2.91
N GLY A 106 0.68 57.67 2.77
CA GLY A 106 0.65 56.51 1.89
C GLY A 106 -0.30 55.43 2.36
N VAL A 107 -0.27 55.11 3.67
CA VAL A 107 -1.22 54.20 4.32
C VAL A 107 -2.65 54.73 4.19
N LYS A 108 -2.87 56.03 4.42
CA LYS A 108 -4.20 56.65 4.27
C LYS A 108 -4.69 56.60 2.83
N ALA A 109 -3.84 56.91 1.86
CA ALA A 109 -4.19 56.81 0.45
C ALA A 109 -4.51 55.37 0.03
N ALA A 110 -3.85 54.37 0.61
CA ALA A 110 -4.17 52.97 0.40
C ALA A 110 -5.49 52.55 1.09
N GLY A 111 -5.72 53.00 2.32
CA GLY A 111 -6.96 52.76 3.06
C GLY A 111 -8.19 53.35 2.35
N ASP A 112 -8.07 54.57 1.84
CA ASP A 112 -9.10 55.26 1.05
C ASP A 112 -9.23 54.67 -0.37
N GLY A 113 -8.14 54.10 -0.91
CA GLY A 113 -8.07 53.55 -2.26
C GLY A 113 -8.61 52.13 -2.42
N GLY A 114 -9.11 51.50 -1.35
CA GLY A 114 -9.76 50.19 -1.41
C GLY A 114 -8.81 49.00 -1.63
N PHE A 115 -7.55 49.10 -1.20
CA PHE A 115 -6.54 48.05 -1.38
C PHE A 115 -6.83 46.75 -0.62
N GLY A 116 -6.43 45.60 -1.16
CA GLY A 116 -6.76 44.28 -0.60
C GLY A 116 -6.15 44.02 0.80
N LEU A 117 -4.95 44.56 1.02
CA LEU A 117 -4.23 44.51 2.30
C LEU A 117 -3.35 45.75 2.42
N VAL A 118 -3.36 46.45 3.55
CA VAL A 118 -2.52 47.62 3.82
C VAL A 118 -1.65 47.35 5.04
N ILE A 119 -0.33 47.25 4.82
CA ILE A 119 0.65 46.95 5.87
C ILE A 119 1.45 48.21 6.17
N GLY A 120 1.36 48.68 7.42
CA GLY A 120 2.21 49.72 7.96
C GLY A 120 3.56 49.16 8.43
N VAL A 121 4.68 49.83 8.15
CA VAL A 121 6.01 49.43 8.66
C VAL A 121 6.53 50.44 9.68
N GLN A 122 6.66 50.06 10.94
CA GLN A 122 7.10 50.97 12.01
C GLN A 122 7.88 50.28 13.14
N ARG A 123 9.13 50.71 13.38
CA ARG A 123 10.06 50.08 14.35
C ARG A 123 9.86 50.48 15.82
N ASN A 124 9.28 51.66 16.11
CA ASN A 124 9.38 52.31 17.44
C ASN A 124 8.05 52.45 18.21
N GLY A 125 7.09 51.52 18.02
CA GLY A 125 5.97 51.35 18.97
C GLY A 125 4.77 52.31 18.88
N HIS A 126 4.61 53.11 17.82
CA HIS A 126 3.40 53.91 17.58
C HIS A 126 2.50 53.30 16.49
N ALA A 127 2.06 52.05 16.67
CA ALA A 127 1.17 51.37 15.73
C ALA A 127 -0.20 52.07 15.58
N ALA A 128 -0.66 52.76 16.63
CA ALA A 128 -1.95 53.45 16.66
C ALA A 128 -2.12 54.51 15.55
N GLY A 129 -1.04 55.20 15.15
CA GLY A 129 -1.08 56.20 14.07
C GLY A 129 -1.42 55.56 12.73
N LEU A 130 -0.62 54.58 12.29
CA LEU A 130 -0.82 53.88 11.01
C LEU A 130 -2.14 53.09 10.99
N LEU A 131 -2.54 52.47 12.10
CA LEU A 131 -3.86 51.81 12.23
C LEU A 131 -4.99 52.83 12.07
N SER A 132 -4.88 54.02 12.69
CA SER A 132 -5.88 55.09 12.53
C SER A 132 -5.94 55.67 11.12
N CYS A 133 -4.82 55.58 10.37
CA CYS A 133 -4.74 55.93 8.96
C CYS A 133 -5.28 54.84 8.02
N GLY A 134 -5.66 53.67 8.53
CA GLY A 134 -6.27 52.59 7.74
C GLY A 134 -5.33 51.46 7.33
N ALA A 135 -4.22 51.24 8.05
CA ALA A 135 -3.47 49.98 7.95
C ALA A 135 -4.29 48.82 8.55
N ASP A 136 -4.27 47.67 7.87
CA ASP A 136 -4.86 46.41 8.33
C ASP A 136 -3.93 45.68 9.32
N ALA A 137 -2.62 45.84 9.13
CA ALA A 137 -1.59 45.30 10.02
C ALA A 137 -0.41 46.28 10.11
N VAL A 138 0.31 46.28 11.24
CA VAL A 138 1.55 47.05 11.42
C VAL A 138 2.66 46.10 11.85
N VAL A 139 3.74 46.04 11.05
CA VAL A 139 4.91 45.20 11.30
C VAL A 139 6.10 46.03 11.73
N ALA A 140 6.98 45.48 12.57
CA ALA A 140 8.20 46.20 12.96
C ALA A 140 9.24 46.17 11.83
N ASP A 141 9.22 45.12 11.00
CA ASP A 141 10.17 44.93 9.91
C ASP A 141 9.55 44.12 8.75
N LEU A 142 10.02 44.34 7.52
CA LEU A 142 9.55 43.61 6.33
C LEU A 142 9.79 42.09 6.42
N ALA A 143 10.74 41.67 7.27
CA ALA A 143 10.99 40.26 7.55
C ALA A 143 9.76 39.56 8.16
N GLU A 144 8.90 40.28 8.90
CA GLU A 144 7.69 39.75 9.57
C GLU A 144 6.50 39.56 8.63
N ILE A 145 6.65 39.88 7.34
CA ILE A 145 5.64 39.64 6.32
C ILE A 145 5.86 38.25 5.73
N SER A 146 4.84 37.40 5.80
CA SER A 146 4.82 36.08 5.16
C SER A 146 4.39 36.20 3.70
N VAL A 147 4.92 35.35 2.82
CA VAL A 147 4.52 35.28 1.41
C VAL A 147 4.17 33.84 1.05
N ARG A 148 2.95 33.61 0.55
CA ARG A 148 2.44 32.28 0.16
C ARG A 148 2.22 32.19 -1.35
N ARG A 149 2.59 31.05 -1.93
CA ARG A 149 2.39 30.74 -3.37
C ARG A 149 0.94 30.38 -3.73
N GLY A 150 0.17 29.88 -2.76
CA GLY A 150 -1.25 29.58 -3.00
C GLY A 150 -1.57 28.29 -3.75
N GLY A 151 -0.62 27.37 -3.86
CA GLY A 151 -0.79 26.07 -4.54
C GLY A 151 -0.53 26.09 -6.05
N ALA A 152 -1.11 25.15 -6.79
CA ALA A 152 -0.93 25.00 -8.23
C ALA A 152 -1.97 25.82 -9.01
N ALA A 153 -1.64 26.22 -10.24
CA ALA A 153 -2.62 26.83 -11.14
C ALA A 153 -3.73 25.82 -11.45
N MET A 154 -5.00 26.25 -11.41
CA MET A 154 -6.16 25.36 -11.57
C MET A 154 -6.08 24.48 -12.83
N SER A 155 -5.52 25.00 -13.94
CA SER A 155 -5.32 24.27 -15.20
C SER A 155 -4.38 23.07 -15.11
N ARG A 156 -3.55 23.00 -14.05
CA ARG A 156 -2.57 21.92 -13.81
C ARG A 156 -2.98 20.96 -12.70
N ILE A 157 -4.09 21.24 -12.02
CA ILE A 157 -4.65 20.38 -10.97
C ILE A 157 -5.32 19.17 -11.63
N ALA A 158 -5.18 18.00 -11.00
CA ALA A 158 -5.73 16.73 -11.49
C ALA A 158 -7.26 16.73 -11.42
N ASP A 159 -7.94 16.28 -12.48
CA ASP A 159 -9.39 16.13 -12.46
C ASP A 159 -9.81 14.95 -11.55
N ALA A 160 -10.71 15.18 -10.60
CA ALA A 160 -11.11 14.20 -9.58
C ALA A 160 -11.94 13.02 -10.15
N LEU A 161 -12.64 13.20 -11.28
CA LEU A 161 -13.34 12.10 -11.95
C LEU A 161 -12.36 11.25 -12.76
N LEU A 162 -11.36 11.87 -13.40
CA LEU A 162 -10.29 11.15 -14.10
C LEU A 162 -9.31 10.46 -13.13
N ALA A 163 -9.08 11.06 -11.95
CA ALA A 163 -8.25 10.51 -10.89
C ALA A 163 -9.07 9.81 -9.79
N TYR A 164 -10.33 9.46 -10.06
CA TYR A 164 -11.28 8.98 -9.07
C TYR A 164 -10.79 7.73 -8.30
N GLY A 165 -10.00 6.87 -8.94
CA GLY A 165 -9.38 5.71 -8.29
C GLY A 165 -8.58 6.09 -7.04
N GLN A 166 -7.87 7.22 -7.05
CA GLN A 166 -7.11 7.71 -5.89
C GLN A 166 -8.03 8.06 -4.73
N VAL A 167 -9.14 8.76 -5.01
CA VAL A 167 -10.12 9.12 -3.99
C VAL A 167 -10.83 7.86 -3.46
N LYS A 168 -11.22 6.95 -4.36
CA LYS A 168 -11.87 5.68 -4.04
C LYS A 168 -11.04 4.85 -3.05
N GLU A 169 -9.74 4.71 -3.28
CA GLU A 169 -8.85 3.97 -2.39
C GLU A 169 -8.78 4.59 -0.98
N LEU A 170 -8.78 5.93 -0.90
CA LEU A 170 -8.77 6.64 0.37
C LEU A 170 -10.05 6.41 1.17
N VAL A 171 -11.22 6.43 0.52
CA VAL A 171 -12.55 6.25 1.16
C VAL A 171 -12.93 4.78 1.37
N ALA A 172 -12.33 3.83 0.66
CA ALA A 172 -12.58 2.40 0.87
C ALA A 172 -12.18 1.94 2.29
N ASN A 173 -11.22 2.65 2.90
CA ASN A 173 -10.59 2.30 4.17
C ASN A 173 -10.72 3.39 5.25
N ARG A 174 -11.33 4.54 4.93
CA ARG A 174 -11.59 5.65 5.86
C ARG A 174 -13.05 6.04 5.78
N ARG A 175 -13.59 6.58 6.86
CA ARG A 175 -14.96 7.10 6.86
C ARG A 175 -14.97 8.51 6.27
N PRO A 176 -15.53 8.76 5.07
CA PRO A 176 -15.57 10.10 4.52
C PRO A 176 -16.55 10.99 5.30
N VAL A 177 -16.24 12.29 5.40
CA VAL A 177 -17.18 13.35 5.74
C VAL A 177 -17.10 14.39 4.64
N VAL A 178 -18.19 14.58 3.91
CA VAL A 178 -18.18 15.40 2.69
C VAL A 178 -18.79 16.77 2.97
N PHE A 179 -18.01 17.81 2.70
CA PHE A 179 -18.37 19.21 2.82
C PHE A 179 -18.45 19.81 1.42
N LEU A 180 -19.54 20.52 1.13
CA LEU A 180 -19.81 21.13 -0.17
C LEU A 180 -20.16 22.60 0.00
N ASP A 181 -19.61 23.45 -0.85
CA ASP A 181 -20.21 24.76 -1.09
C ASP A 181 -21.51 24.63 -1.90
N PHE A 182 -22.33 25.68 -1.92
CA PHE A 182 -23.56 25.73 -2.69
C PHE A 182 -23.40 26.49 -4.02
N ASP A 183 -23.01 27.76 -3.97
CA ASP A 183 -23.08 28.68 -5.11
C ASP A 183 -21.86 28.49 -6.01
N GLY A 184 -22.01 27.90 -7.20
CA GLY A 184 -20.88 27.56 -8.06
C GLY A 184 -20.34 26.14 -7.83
N THR A 185 -20.89 25.41 -6.86
CA THR A 185 -20.51 24.01 -6.57
C THR A 185 -21.68 23.04 -6.76
N LEU A 186 -22.82 23.31 -6.11
CA LEU A 186 -24.05 22.53 -6.26
C LEU A 186 -25.07 23.21 -7.19
N SER A 187 -24.89 24.49 -7.48
CA SER A 187 -25.67 25.27 -8.43
C SER A 187 -24.77 26.00 -9.42
N ASP A 188 -25.25 26.22 -10.64
CA ASP A 188 -24.57 27.14 -11.57
C ASP A 188 -24.51 28.57 -11.01
N ILE A 189 -23.46 29.30 -11.36
CA ILE A 189 -23.34 30.72 -11.02
C ILE A 189 -24.35 31.50 -11.87
N VAL A 190 -25.32 32.12 -11.21
CA VAL A 190 -26.39 32.90 -11.86
C VAL A 190 -26.24 34.40 -11.61
N ASP A 191 -26.76 35.23 -12.52
CA ASP A 191 -26.72 36.69 -12.39
C ASP A 191 -27.55 37.22 -11.21
N HIS A 192 -28.62 36.50 -10.87
CA HIS A 192 -29.57 36.81 -9.82
C HIS A 192 -29.47 35.75 -8.72
N PRO A 193 -28.85 36.02 -7.55
CA PRO A 193 -28.64 35.03 -6.49
C PRO A 193 -29.92 34.30 -6.05
N GLU A 194 -31.08 34.95 -6.16
CA GLU A 194 -32.39 34.38 -5.86
C GLU A 194 -32.81 33.27 -6.83
N SER A 195 -32.24 33.20 -8.05
CA SER A 195 -32.57 32.19 -9.06
C SER A 195 -31.67 30.95 -9.02
N ALA A 196 -30.68 30.89 -8.12
CA ALA A 196 -29.79 29.74 -7.99
C ALA A 196 -30.58 28.48 -7.61
N ARG A 197 -30.42 27.40 -8.39
CA ARG A 197 -31.06 26.10 -8.20
C ARG A 197 -30.00 25.02 -8.31
N LEU A 198 -30.22 23.90 -7.63
CA LEU A 198 -29.40 22.71 -7.81
C LEU A 198 -29.33 22.34 -9.29
N VAL A 199 -28.14 21.95 -9.75
CA VAL A 199 -27.98 21.35 -11.08
C VAL A 199 -28.68 20.00 -11.15
N ASP A 200 -29.06 19.59 -12.36
CA ASP A 200 -29.80 18.35 -12.57
C ASP A 200 -29.05 17.15 -11.96
N GLY A 201 -29.76 16.36 -11.14
CA GLY A 201 -29.24 15.16 -10.48
C GLY A 201 -28.48 15.40 -9.16
N ALA A 202 -28.18 16.65 -8.78
CA ALA A 202 -27.46 16.94 -7.53
C ALA A 202 -28.28 16.57 -6.28
N ASP A 203 -29.60 16.72 -6.30
CA ASP A 203 -30.47 16.32 -5.18
C ASP A 203 -30.49 14.80 -4.95
N GLU A 204 -30.58 14.01 -6.03
CA GLU A 204 -30.47 12.55 -5.99
C GLU A 204 -29.09 12.11 -5.50
N ALA A 205 -28.02 12.73 -6.01
CA ALA A 205 -26.64 12.44 -5.60
C ALA A 205 -26.40 12.74 -4.11
N LEU A 206 -26.88 13.87 -3.60
CA LEU A 206 -26.75 14.24 -2.18
C LEU A 206 -27.55 13.31 -1.28
N ARG A 207 -28.77 12.91 -1.67
CA ARG A 207 -29.57 11.92 -0.92
C ARG A 207 -28.87 10.58 -0.84
N ALA A 208 -28.34 10.10 -1.97
CA ALA A 208 -27.61 8.84 -2.03
C ALA A 208 -26.35 8.90 -1.14
N LEU A 209 -25.61 10.01 -1.19
CA LEU A 209 -24.38 10.18 -0.41
C LEU A 209 -24.65 10.32 1.09
N ALA A 210 -25.66 11.10 1.48
CA ALA A 210 -26.05 11.29 2.88
C ALA A 210 -26.57 10.00 3.54
N ALA A 211 -27.05 9.05 2.75
CA ALA A 211 -27.41 7.72 3.25
C ALA A 211 -26.19 6.87 3.65
N GLN A 212 -25.00 7.18 3.11
CA GLN A 212 -23.78 6.40 3.32
C GLN A 212 -22.78 7.09 4.27
N CYS A 213 -22.70 8.42 4.26
CA CYS A 213 -21.78 9.17 5.11
C CYS A 213 -22.34 10.56 5.49
N PRO A 214 -21.79 11.21 6.54
CA PRO A 214 -22.16 12.59 6.86
C PRO A 214 -21.85 13.54 5.71
N VAL A 215 -22.86 14.31 5.29
CA VAL A 215 -22.76 15.35 4.26
C VAL A 215 -23.11 16.69 4.87
N VAL A 216 -22.32 17.72 4.54
CA VAL A 216 -22.46 19.08 5.04
C VAL A 216 -22.47 20.06 3.87
N VAL A 217 -23.48 20.93 3.81
CA VAL A 217 -23.50 22.06 2.88
C VAL A 217 -23.15 23.33 3.65
N ILE A 218 -22.00 23.93 3.33
CA ILE A 218 -21.52 25.19 3.90
C ILE A 218 -21.81 26.30 2.90
N SER A 219 -22.48 27.37 3.31
CA SER A 219 -22.79 28.49 2.42
C SER A 219 -22.70 29.85 3.13
N GLY A 220 -22.41 30.89 2.36
CA GLY A 220 -22.55 32.29 2.79
C GLY A 220 -23.99 32.80 2.83
N ARG A 221 -24.98 31.97 2.47
CA ARG A 221 -26.42 32.26 2.58
C ARG A 221 -26.94 32.03 4.00
N ASP A 222 -28.08 32.61 4.33
CA ASP A 222 -28.77 32.26 5.58
C ASP A 222 -29.17 30.77 5.55
N VAL A 223 -29.08 30.09 6.69
CA VAL A 223 -29.28 28.63 6.74
C VAL A 223 -30.68 28.21 6.24
N ALA A 224 -31.68 29.07 6.45
CA ALA A 224 -33.04 28.87 5.97
C ALA A 224 -33.14 28.96 4.44
N ASP A 225 -32.39 29.86 3.80
CA ASP A 225 -32.37 30.03 2.34
C ASP A 225 -31.69 28.83 1.67
N VAL A 226 -30.50 28.42 2.14
CA VAL A 226 -29.81 27.25 1.56
C VAL A 226 -30.61 25.96 1.76
N ARG A 227 -31.25 25.78 2.93
CA ARG A 227 -32.11 24.62 3.18
C ARG A 227 -33.33 24.57 2.26
N ASP A 228 -34.00 25.70 2.02
CA ASP A 228 -35.10 25.76 1.05
C ASP A 228 -34.63 25.61 -0.40
N ARG A 229 -33.36 25.85 -0.73
CA ARG A 229 -32.87 25.59 -2.08
C ARG A 229 -32.47 24.14 -2.32
N VAL A 230 -31.79 23.54 -1.35
CA VAL A 230 -31.27 22.17 -1.48
C VAL A 230 -32.36 21.14 -1.27
N LYS A 231 -33.25 21.30 -0.27
CA LYS A 231 -34.37 20.40 0.03
C LYS A 231 -33.99 18.91 0.10
N VAL A 232 -32.87 18.58 0.75
CA VAL A 232 -32.40 17.21 0.98
C VAL A 232 -32.38 16.92 2.47
N ASP A 233 -33.08 15.87 2.89
CA ASP A 233 -33.05 15.40 4.27
C ASP A 233 -31.77 14.59 4.55
N GLY A 234 -31.33 14.50 5.81
CA GLY A 234 -30.13 13.75 6.19
C GLY A 234 -28.81 14.52 6.07
N VAL A 235 -28.85 15.79 5.66
CA VAL A 235 -27.67 16.66 5.43
C VAL A 235 -27.56 17.73 6.52
N TRP A 236 -26.33 18.09 6.90
CA TRP A 236 -26.05 19.25 7.74
C TRP A 236 -26.06 20.53 6.90
N TYR A 237 -26.73 21.57 7.37
CA TYR A 237 -26.74 22.88 6.71
C TYR A 237 -26.02 23.91 7.58
N ALA A 238 -24.98 24.55 7.06
CA ALA A 238 -24.25 25.62 7.73
C ALA A 238 -24.40 26.93 6.93
N GLY A 239 -25.18 27.86 7.47
CA GLY A 239 -25.42 29.19 6.90
C GLY A 239 -24.54 30.28 7.52
N GLY A 240 -24.36 31.37 6.78
CA GLY A 240 -23.57 32.53 7.19
C GLY A 240 -22.10 32.19 7.43
N HIS A 241 -21.53 31.24 6.69
CA HIS A 241 -20.18 30.70 6.95
C HIS A 241 -20.04 30.06 8.34
N GLY A 242 -21.05 29.30 8.78
CA GLY A 242 -20.97 28.48 9.99
C GLY A 242 -21.50 29.12 11.27
N TYR A 243 -22.07 30.33 11.22
CA TYR A 243 -22.67 30.98 12.38
C TYR A 243 -23.98 30.33 12.82
N GLU A 244 -24.72 29.74 11.89
CA GLU A 244 -25.94 29.00 12.16
C GLU A 244 -25.88 27.65 11.45
N VAL A 245 -26.07 26.57 12.20
CA VAL A 245 -26.01 25.20 11.69
C VAL A 245 -27.29 24.46 12.06
N ILE A 246 -27.84 23.74 11.10
CA ILE A 246 -28.94 22.80 11.31
C ILE A 246 -28.41 21.38 11.09
N ALA A 247 -28.48 20.56 12.12
CA ALA A 247 -28.13 19.14 12.07
C ALA A 247 -29.23 18.31 11.34
N PRO A 248 -28.92 17.08 10.88
CA PRO A 248 -29.87 16.22 10.17
C PRO A 248 -31.14 15.90 10.96
N ASP A 249 -31.07 15.88 12.30
CA ASP A 249 -32.20 15.66 13.21
C ASP A 249 -33.06 16.92 13.43
N GLY A 250 -32.67 18.05 12.84
CA GLY A 250 -33.32 19.35 12.99
C GLY A 250 -32.80 20.20 14.14
N THR A 251 -31.79 19.73 14.89
CA THR A 251 -31.17 20.51 15.97
C THR A 251 -30.47 21.75 15.41
N VAL A 252 -30.81 22.92 15.97
CA VAL A 252 -30.17 24.20 15.60
C VAL A 252 -29.01 24.46 16.55
N LEU A 253 -27.82 24.70 15.98
CA LEU A 253 -26.59 25.04 16.67
C LEU A 253 -26.15 26.44 16.22
N GLU A 254 -25.86 27.32 17.17
CA GLU A 254 -25.36 28.67 16.88
C GLU A 254 -23.90 28.79 17.34
N ASN A 255 -23.03 29.30 16.45
CA ASN A 255 -21.60 29.47 16.69
C ASN A 255 -21.23 30.94 16.99
N ALA A 256 -22.16 31.72 17.54
CA ALA A 256 -21.96 33.15 17.81
C ALA A 256 -22.62 33.61 19.11
N ALA A 257 -22.00 34.59 19.77
CA ALA A 257 -22.62 35.32 20.88
C ALA A 257 -23.73 36.26 20.36
N ALA A 258 -24.88 36.27 21.02
CA ALA A 258 -26.08 37.02 20.61
C ALA A 258 -25.84 38.53 20.32
N ASP A 259 -24.82 39.15 20.93
CA ASP A 259 -24.47 40.57 20.80
C ASP A 259 -23.98 41.00 19.40
N VAL A 260 -23.60 40.03 18.56
CA VAL A 260 -22.99 40.26 17.26
C VAL A 260 -24.01 40.57 16.16
N ALA A 261 -25.19 39.92 16.19
CA ALA A 261 -26.24 40.11 15.19
C ALA A 261 -26.83 41.53 15.22
N ASP A 262 -26.96 42.12 16.41
CA ASP A 262 -27.47 43.49 16.59
C ASP A 262 -26.50 44.54 16.00
N THR A 263 -25.20 44.27 16.06
CA THR A 263 -24.17 45.14 15.48
C THR A 263 -24.21 45.12 13.96
N VAL A 264 -24.35 43.92 13.37
CA VAL A 264 -24.53 43.75 11.92
C VAL A 264 -25.82 44.41 11.43
N ALA A 265 -26.92 44.25 12.17
CA ALA A 265 -28.19 44.90 11.85
C ALA A 265 -28.08 46.43 11.82
N ARG A 266 -27.43 47.04 12.82
CA ARG A 266 -27.17 48.48 12.84
C ARG A 266 -26.29 48.91 11.66
N ALA A 267 -25.26 48.11 11.33
CA ALA A 267 -24.39 48.40 10.19
C ALA A 267 -25.14 48.34 8.86
N ALA A 268 -26.06 47.39 8.69
CA ALA A 268 -26.91 47.26 7.50
C ALA A 268 -27.77 48.51 7.30
N ASP A 269 -28.45 48.97 8.36
CA ASP A 269 -29.33 50.14 8.31
C ASP A 269 -28.53 51.41 7.98
N ARG A 270 -27.31 51.55 8.54
CA ARG A 270 -26.40 52.67 8.23
C ARG A 270 -25.89 52.63 6.79
N LEU A 271 -25.57 51.47 6.24
CA LEU A 271 -25.14 51.33 4.84
C LEU A 271 -26.27 51.59 3.86
N ALA A 272 -27.46 51.07 4.16
CA ALA A 272 -28.64 51.31 3.36
C ALA A 272 -28.94 52.81 3.25
N GLU A 273 -28.81 53.56 4.35
CA GLU A 273 -28.98 55.02 4.33
C GLU A 273 -27.83 55.74 3.61
N ALA A 274 -26.58 55.38 3.90
CA ALA A 274 -25.41 56.02 3.30
C ALA A 274 -25.32 55.82 1.78
N LEU A 275 -25.77 54.66 1.28
CA LEU A 275 -25.70 54.27 -0.13
C LEU A 275 -27.02 54.47 -0.88
N ARG A 276 -28.08 54.97 -0.22
CA ARG A 276 -29.42 55.17 -0.79
C ARG A 276 -29.45 56.00 -2.07
N THR A 277 -28.50 56.91 -2.24
CA THR A 277 -28.42 57.85 -3.37
C THR A 277 -27.48 57.38 -4.48
N VAL A 278 -26.81 56.23 -4.31
CA VAL A 278 -25.84 55.70 -5.26
C VAL A 278 -26.54 54.70 -6.19
N SER A 279 -26.66 55.05 -7.47
CA SER A 279 -27.36 54.22 -8.46
C SER A 279 -26.60 52.92 -8.74
N GLY A 280 -27.32 51.80 -8.80
CA GLY A 280 -26.73 50.49 -9.12
C GLY A 280 -26.12 49.73 -7.94
N ILE A 281 -26.25 50.25 -6.71
CA ILE A 281 -25.86 49.59 -5.47
C ILE A 281 -27.09 48.96 -4.79
N ALA A 282 -26.97 47.70 -4.36
CA ALA A 282 -27.98 47.03 -3.54
C ALA A 282 -27.36 46.59 -2.20
N VAL A 283 -27.98 46.99 -1.09
CA VAL A 283 -27.59 46.57 0.26
C VAL A 283 -28.53 45.45 0.69
N GLU A 284 -27.99 44.24 0.83
CA GLU A 284 -28.69 43.06 1.29
C GLU A 284 -28.34 42.83 2.77
N ARG A 285 -29.39 42.76 3.60
CA ARG A 285 -29.28 42.49 5.03
C ARG A 285 -29.44 41.00 5.29
N LYS A 286 -28.41 40.37 5.84
CA LYS A 286 -28.43 38.99 6.35
C LYS A 286 -28.38 39.00 7.87
N ARG A 287 -28.66 37.87 8.53
CA ARG A 287 -28.69 37.79 10.00
C ARG A 287 -27.32 38.08 10.62
N PHE A 288 -26.24 37.62 9.99
CA PHE A 288 -24.86 37.77 10.46
C PHE A 288 -23.92 38.42 9.45
N ALA A 289 -24.44 38.99 8.35
CA ALA A 289 -23.63 39.76 7.40
C ALA A 289 -24.44 40.88 6.73
N VAL A 290 -23.73 41.85 6.15
CA VAL A 290 -24.31 42.84 5.23
C VAL A 290 -23.60 42.71 3.90
N ALA A 291 -24.31 42.33 2.84
CA ALA A 291 -23.75 42.22 1.51
C ALA A 291 -24.11 43.46 0.69
N VAL A 292 -23.10 44.20 0.22
CA VAL A 292 -23.30 45.36 -0.64
C VAL A 292 -22.91 44.99 -2.06
N HIS A 293 -23.91 44.75 -2.90
CA HIS A 293 -23.75 44.42 -4.31
C HIS A 293 -23.57 45.69 -5.12
N TYR A 294 -22.51 45.73 -5.93
CA TYR A 294 -22.18 46.87 -6.79
C TYR A 294 -22.02 46.48 -8.26
N ARG A 295 -22.56 45.31 -8.64
CA ARG A 295 -22.46 44.76 -10.00
C ARG A 295 -23.01 45.70 -11.09
N ASN A 296 -24.04 46.47 -10.75
CA ASN A 296 -24.78 47.36 -11.65
C ASN A 296 -24.41 48.84 -11.47
N ALA A 297 -23.39 49.14 -10.66
CA ALA A 297 -22.92 50.51 -10.42
C ALA A 297 -21.80 50.89 -11.40
N GLU A 298 -21.75 52.17 -11.76
CA GLU A 298 -20.60 52.74 -12.47
C GLU A 298 -19.32 52.59 -11.61
N PRO A 299 -18.11 52.43 -12.21
CA PRO A 299 -16.88 52.16 -11.46
C PRO A 299 -16.60 53.13 -10.31
N ARG A 300 -16.88 54.42 -10.51
CA ARG A 300 -16.71 55.46 -9.48
C ARG A 300 -17.70 55.32 -8.32
N ASP A 301 -18.88 54.80 -8.58
CA ASP A 301 -19.92 54.59 -7.57
C ASP A 301 -19.71 53.26 -6.82
N ALA A 302 -19.16 52.25 -7.49
CA ALA A 302 -18.64 51.04 -6.85
C ALA A 302 -17.50 51.36 -5.87
N ASP A 303 -16.54 52.20 -6.27
CA ASP A 303 -15.45 52.65 -5.40
C ASP A 303 -16.00 53.38 -4.16
N ARG A 304 -17.00 54.25 -4.34
CA ARG A 304 -17.67 54.94 -3.22
C ARG A 304 -18.37 53.97 -2.26
N ALA A 305 -19.01 52.92 -2.79
CA ALA A 305 -19.66 51.91 -1.97
C ALA A 305 -18.64 51.09 -1.15
N ILE A 306 -17.51 50.70 -1.77
CA ILE A 306 -16.42 49.97 -1.10
C ILE A 306 -15.81 50.81 0.04
N VAL A 307 -15.59 52.11 -0.19
CA VAL A 307 -15.07 53.04 0.83
C VAL A 307 -16.03 53.15 2.01
N ALA A 308 -17.33 53.37 1.75
CA ALA A 308 -18.34 53.49 2.79
C ALA A 308 -18.46 52.22 3.64
N VAL A 309 -18.38 51.04 3.00
CA VAL A 309 -18.37 49.73 3.66
C VAL A 309 -17.17 49.59 4.60
N ARG A 310 -15.96 49.95 4.13
CA ARG A 310 -14.73 49.86 4.94
C ARG A 310 -14.70 50.85 6.09
N GLU A 311 -15.18 52.07 5.89
CA GLU A 311 -15.26 53.08 6.94
C GLU A 311 -16.21 52.63 8.07
N LEU A 312 -17.37 52.09 7.69
CA LEU A 312 -18.32 51.60 8.67
C LEU A 312 -17.79 50.36 9.40
N ALA A 313 -17.15 49.45 8.67
CA ALA A 313 -16.55 48.25 9.25
C ALA A 313 -15.51 48.60 10.33
N ARG A 314 -14.66 49.60 10.08
CA ARG A 314 -13.70 50.11 11.08
C ARG A 314 -14.39 50.71 12.31
N THR A 315 -15.47 51.46 12.11
CA THR A 315 -16.17 52.15 13.20
C THR A 315 -16.93 51.17 14.11
N GLU A 316 -17.50 50.11 13.54
CA GLU A 316 -18.32 49.13 14.24
C GLU A 316 -17.54 47.87 14.64
N GLY A 317 -16.23 47.80 14.37
CA GLY A 317 -15.41 46.63 14.67
C GLY A 317 -15.80 45.37 13.87
N LEU A 318 -16.25 45.55 12.62
CA LEU A 318 -16.64 44.47 11.70
C LEU A 318 -15.52 44.19 10.69
N ARG A 319 -15.44 42.96 10.19
CA ARG A 319 -14.50 42.52 9.15
C ARG A 319 -15.11 42.67 7.77
N VAL A 320 -14.34 43.19 6.83
CA VAL A 320 -14.74 43.32 5.42
C VAL A 320 -14.19 42.15 4.62
N THR A 321 -15.05 41.48 3.86
CA THR A 321 -14.68 40.38 2.96
C THR A 321 -15.09 40.75 1.53
N PRO A 322 -14.14 40.91 0.60
CA PRO A 322 -14.47 41.17 -0.79
C PRO A 322 -14.99 39.88 -1.45
N GLY A 323 -16.03 40.01 -2.28
CA GLY A 323 -16.56 38.94 -3.12
C GLY A 323 -16.74 39.40 -4.58
N ARG A 324 -17.42 38.60 -5.39
CA ARG A 324 -17.59 38.87 -6.82
C ARG A 324 -18.59 39.99 -7.11
N ARG A 325 -18.08 41.22 -7.21
CA ARG A 325 -18.87 42.47 -7.35
C ARG A 325 -19.87 42.68 -6.20
N VAL A 326 -19.49 42.16 -5.04
CA VAL A 326 -20.16 42.32 -3.75
C VAL A 326 -19.08 42.52 -2.69
N ILE A 327 -19.36 43.33 -1.68
CA ILE A 327 -18.49 43.49 -0.51
C ILE A 327 -19.30 43.20 0.73
N GLN A 328 -18.82 42.30 1.58
CA GLN A 328 -19.55 41.82 2.74
C GLN A 328 -18.95 42.39 4.02
N LEU A 329 -19.77 42.96 4.91
CA LEU A 329 -19.41 43.17 6.31
C LEU A 329 -19.86 41.97 7.13
N ARG A 330 -18.97 41.43 7.94
CA ARG A 330 -19.23 40.34 8.86
C ARG A 330 -18.62 40.63 10.24
N PRO A 331 -18.99 39.90 11.30
CA PRO A 331 -18.36 39.99 12.60
C PRO A 331 -16.84 39.82 12.51
N ASN A 332 -16.08 40.58 13.28
CA ASN A 332 -14.63 40.42 13.37
C ASN A 332 -14.28 39.27 14.34
N MET A 333 -14.68 38.06 13.96
CA MET A 333 -14.28 36.81 14.61
C MET A 333 -13.35 36.04 13.68
N ASP A 334 -12.51 35.15 14.23
CA ASP A 334 -11.58 34.31 13.47
C ASP A 334 -12.28 33.19 12.64
N GLY A 335 -13.59 33.32 12.39
CA GLY A 335 -14.41 32.35 11.66
C GLY A 335 -14.38 32.54 10.14
N ASP A 336 -13.98 31.49 9.44
CA ASP A 336 -14.00 31.27 7.99
C ASP A 336 -14.53 29.85 7.67
N LYS A 337 -14.56 29.47 6.39
CA LYS A 337 -15.07 28.14 6.00
C LYS A 337 -14.19 27.00 6.56
N GLY A 338 -12.88 27.21 6.68
CA GLY A 338 -11.94 26.21 7.23
C GLY A 338 -12.12 25.97 8.73
N THR A 339 -12.25 27.03 9.52
CA THR A 339 -12.56 26.92 10.96
C THR A 339 -13.95 26.35 11.22
N THR A 340 -14.95 26.67 10.39
CA THR A 340 -16.28 26.06 10.44
C THR A 340 -16.23 24.56 10.16
N LEU A 341 -15.50 24.16 9.11
CA LEU A 341 -15.27 22.77 8.75
C LEU A 341 -14.64 22.02 9.93
N GLY A 342 -13.56 22.54 10.52
CA GLY A 342 -12.90 21.91 11.66
C GLY A 342 -13.82 21.75 12.88
N TRP A 343 -14.62 22.78 13.19
CA TRP A 343 -15.60 22.72 14.28
C TRP A 343 -16.70 21.69 14.03
N LEU A 344 -17.24 21.61 12.80
CA LEU A 344 -18.24 20.61 12.43
C LEU A 344 -17.67 19.20 12.43
N LEU A 345 -16.47 19.02 11.87
CA LEU A 345 -15.79 17.73 11.81
C LEU A 345 -15.61 17.17 13.23
N GLN A 346 -15.12 17.97 14.17
CA GLN A 346 -14.96 17.54 15.57
C GLN A 346 -16.29 17.06 16.18
N ARG A 347 -17.40 17.77 15.94
CA ARG A 347 -18.72 17.39 16.49
C ARG A 347 -19.29 16.13 15.85
N ILE A 348 -19.12 15.98 14.54
CA ILE A 348 -19.56 14.78 13.81
C ILE A 348 -18.77 13.56 14.31
N VAL A 349 -17.47 13.72 14.54
CA VAL A 349 -16.57 12.67 15.05
C VAL A 349 -16.90 12.29 16.49
N ASP A 350 -17.05 13.28 17.39
CA ASP A 350 -17.35 13.07 18.81
C ASP A 350 -18.73 12.43 19.02
N GLY A 351 -19.72 12.78 18.19
CA GLY A 351 -21.08 12.25 18.27
C GLY A 351 -21.19 10.76 17.90
N ASP A 352 -20.26 10.27 17.06
CA ASP A 352 -20.27 8.90 16.55
C ASP A 352 -19.21 7.99 17.23
N GLY A 353 -18.42 8.52 18.18
CA GLY A 353 -17.35 7.78 18.86
C GLY A 353 -16.18 7.37 17.96
N ALA A 354 -15.97 8.07 16.84
CA ALA A 354 -14.89 7.79 15.90
C ALA A 354 -13.57 8.44 16.35
N GLU A 355 -12.42 7.81 16.09
CA GLU A 355 -11.12 8.44 16.38
C GLU A 355 -10.66 9.41 15.28
N PRO A 356 -9.91 10.48 15.62
CA PRO A 356 -9.48 11.54 14.68
C PRO A 356 -8.68 11.08 13.45
N GLY A 357 -8.13 9.85 13.44
CA GLY A 357 -7.35 9.29 12.32
C GLY A 357 -8.11 8.33 11.38
N ALA A 358 -9.37 8.02 11.67
CA ALA A 358 -10.21 7.12 10.87
C ALA A 358 -11.16 7.85 9.91
N VAL A 359 -11.21 9.18 10.00
CA VAL A 359 -12.11 10.04 9.23
C VAL A 359 -11.34 10.77 8.12
N LEU A 360 -11.95 10.87 6.94
CA LEU A 360 -11.40 11.59 5.79
C LEU A 360 -12.32 12.77 5.43
N PRO A 361 -11.98 14.01 5.82
CA PRO A 361 -12.73 15.18 5.39
C PRO A 361 -12.49 15.43 3.89
N ILE A 362 -13.56 15.54 3.11
CA ILE A 362 -13.52 15.92 1.69
C ILE A 362 -14.24 17.26 1.56
N TYR A 363 -13.55 18.30 1.09
CA TYR A 363 -14.15 19.61 0.84
C TYR A 363 -14.20 19.91 -0.66
N ILE A 364 -15.37 20.30 -1.16
CA ILE A 364 -15.61 20.66 -2.56
C ILE A 364 -16.15 22.10 -2.62
N GLY A 365 -15.47 22.98 -3.37
CA GLY A 365 -15.84 24.39 -3.48
C GLY A 365 -15.25 25.03 -4.75
N ASP A 366 -15.75 26.19 -5.18
CA ASP A 366 -15.35 26.85 -6.42
C ASP A 366 -14.61 28.18 -6.20
N ASP A 367 -14.82 28.86 -5.07
CA ASP A 367 -14.46 30.26 -4.92
C ASP A 367 -13.17 30.49 -4.13
N ILE A 368 -12.81 31.76 -3.94
CA ILE A 368 -11.61 32.15 -3.20
C ILE A 368 -11.75 32.02 -1.68
N THR A 369 -13.00 31.94 -1.18
CA THR A 369 -13.28 31.74 0.25
C THR A 369 -13.22 30.26 0.64
N ASP A 370 -13.30 29.36 -0.34
CA ASP A 370 -13.08 27.92 -0.20
C ASP A 370 -11.61 27.56 0.01
N GLU A 371 -10.69 28.45 -0.34
CA GLU A 371 -9.25 28.26 -0.11
C GLU A 371 -8.90 28.09 1.37
N ASP A 372 -9.65 28.72 2.28
CA ASP A 372 -9.50 28.53 3.72
C ASP A 372 -9.90 27.09 4.13
N ALA A 373 -10.90 26.51 3.47
CA ALA A 373 -11.32 25.13 3.70
C ALA A 373 -10.34 24.12 3.08
N PHE A 374 -9.80 24.40 1.89
CA PHE A 374 -8.73 23.61 1.29
C PHE A 374 -7.47 23.61 2.16
N ASP A 375 -7.07 24.77 2.70
CA ASP A 375 -5.96 24.87 3.65
C ASP A 375 -6.25 24.05 4.93
N ALA A 376 -7.51 24.03 5.41
CA ALA A 376 -7.91 23.28 6.60
C ALA A 376 -7.83 21.75 6.41
N VAL A 377 -8.13 21.23 5.22
CA VAL A 377 -8.05 19.79 4.89
C VAL A 377 -6.74 19.39 4.22
N GLN A 378 -5.77 20.31 4.12
CA GLN A 378 -4.54 20.11 3.34
C GLN A 378 -3.70 18.91 3.84
N PHE A 379 -3.73 18.62 5.14
CA PHE A 379 -2.86 17.62 5.76
C PHE A 379 -3.51 16.26 5.98
N ASP A 380 -4.82 16.23 6.26
CA ASP A 380 -5.56 15.04 6.70
C ASP A 380 -6.83 14.77 5.90
N GLY A 381 -7.09 15.54 4.83
CA GLY A 381 -8.26 15.39 3.97
C GLY A 381 -8.00 15.61 2.48
N VAL A 382 -9.10 15.84 1.74
CA VAL A 382 -9.10 16.01 0.29
C VAL A 382 -9.81 17.30 -0.07
N GLY A 383 -9.10 18.25 -0.67
CA GLY A 383 -9.69 19.45 -1.28
C GLY A 383 -9.95 19.25 -2.78
N ILE A 384 -11.12 19.66 -3.26
CA ILE A 384 -11.50 19.61 -4.67
C ILE A 384 -12.01 20.99 -5.11
N VAL A 385 -11.30 21.64 -6.04
CA VAL A 385 -11.73 22.93 -6.60
C VAL A 385 -12.60 22.75 -7.83
N VAL A 386 -13.78 23.36 -7.85
CA VAL A 386 -14.67 23.36 -9.02
C VAL A 386 -14.27 24.50 -9.95
N ARG A 387 -14.09 24.19 -11.24
CA ARG A 387 -13.69 25.15 -12.27
C ARG A 387 -14.89 25.88 -12.84
N HIS A 388 -14.66 27.15 -13.22
CA HIS A 388 -15.58 27.98 -13.98
C HIS A 388 -14.81 28.81 -15.01
N ASP A 389 -15.44 29.09 -16.14
CA ASP A 389 -14.85 29.89 -17.23
C ASP A 389 -14.46 31.32 -16.79
N GLU A 390 -15.04 31.81 -15.70
CA GLU A 390 -14.94 33.20 -15.26
C GLU A 390 -13.83 33.48 -14.22
N ASP A 391 -13.23 32.44 -13.64
CA ASP A 391 -12.19 32.55 -12.60
C ASP A 391 -10.76 32.57 -13.15
N GLY A 392 -10.60 32.26 -14.44
CA GLY A 392 -9.31 32.13 -15.09
C GLY A 392 -8.43 31.04 -14.44
N ASP A 393 -7.13 31.06 -14.73
CA ASP A 393 -6.18 30.07 -14.21
C ASP A 393 -5.57 30.52 -12.87
N ARG A 394 -6.42 30.73 -11.86
CA ARG A 394 -5.98 31.15 -10.52
C ARG A 394 -5.26 30.00 -9.78
N PRO A 395 -4.35 30.28 -8.83
CA PRO A 395 -3.82 29.26 -7.93
C PRO A 395 -4.87 28.75 -6.95
N SER A 396 -4.79 27.46 -6.59
CA SER A 396 -5.59 26.84 -5.55
C SER A 396 -4.76 25.85 -4.72
N ALA A 397 -5.08 25.75 -3.42
CA ALA A 397 -4.52 24.75 -2.51
C ALA A 397 -5.11 23.34 -2.70
N ALA A 398 -6.21 23.20 -3.44
CA ALA A 398 -6.86 21.90 -3.68
C ALA A 398 -5.95 20.93 -4.47
N PRO A 399 -5.78 19.67 -4.02
CA PRO A 399 -5.06 18.64 -4.77
C PRO A 399 -5.80 18.14 -6.03
N PHE A 400 -7.13 18.29 -6.07
CA PHE A 400 -7.96 17.88 -7.21
C PHE A 400 -8.86 19.01 -7.69
N SER A 401 -9.37 18.88 -8.92
CA SER A 401 -10.36 19.78 -9.51
C SER A 401 -11.53 19.03 -10.13
N LEU A 402 -12.67 19.68 -10.27
CA LEU A 402 -13.80 19.20 -11.07
C LEU A 402 -14.16 20.27 -12.09
N GLU A 403 -14.54 19.86 -13.30
CA GLU A 403 -14.69 20.81 -14.41
C GLU A 403 -15.86 21.78 -14.24
N ASN A 404 -16.94 21.41 -13.53
CA ASN A 404 -18.15 22.21 -13.32
C ASN A 404 -19.07 21.59 -12.24
N PRO A 405 -20.17 22.26 -11.83
CA PRO A 405 -21.13 21.71 -10.86
C PRO A 405 -21.76 20.36 -11.23
N ALA A 406 -21.98 20.09 -12.52
CA ALA A 406 -22.51 18.78 -12.94
C ALA A 406 -21.52 17.64 -12.64
N ALA A 407 -20.22 17.90 -12.79
CA ALA A 407 -19.15 16.96 -12.41
C ALA A 407 -19.13 16.71 -10.88
N VAL A 408 -19.54 17.67 -10.05
CA VAL A 408 -19.72 17.49 -8.59
C VAL A 408 -20.84 16.50 -8.30
N ALA A 409 -21.99 16.63 -8.98
CA ALA A 409 -23.10 15.68 -8.83
C ALA A 409 -22.70 14.27 -9.28
N GLU A 410 -21.99 14.13 -10.40
CA GLU A 410 -21.47 12.84 -10.87
C GLU A 410 -20.49 12.22 -9.85
N PHE A 411 -19.55 13.02 -9.34
CA PHE A 411 -18.58 12.57 -8.34
C PHE A 411 -19.28 12.10 -7.05
N ALA A 412 -20.23 12.88 -6.53
CA ALA A 412 -20.98 12.55 -5.32
C ALA A 412 -21.82 11.28 -5.50
N HIS A 413 -22.48 11.13 -6.67
CA HIS A 413 -23.25 9.93 -6.98
C HIS A 413 -22.35 8.69 -7.08
N ARG A 414 -21.21 8.80 -7.75
CA ARG A 414 -20.23 7.70 -7.87
C ARG A 414 -19.69 7.30 -6.50
N LEU A 415 -19.37 8.27 -5.64
CA LEU A 415 -18.96 8.04 -4.25
C LEU A 415 -20.04 7.34 -3.42
N ALA A 416 -21.30 7.78 -3.54
CA ALA A 416 -22.41 7.14 -2.86
C ALA A 416 -22.57 5.67 -3.28
N LEU A 417 -22.51 5.37 -4.58
CA LEU A 417 -22.59 4.00 -5.09
C LEU A 417 -21.44 3.12 -4.59
N ASP A 418 -20.22 3.63 -4.57
CA ASP A 418 -19.06 2.88 -4.09
C ASP A 418 -19.12 2.61 -2.57
N LEU A 419 -19.58 3.59 -1.78
CA LEU A 419 -19.83 3.39 -0.34
C LEU A 419 -20.99 2.43 -0.08
N GLU A 420 -22.07 2.53 -0.86
CA GLU A 420 -23.21 1.62 -0.79
C GLU A 420 -22.78 0.19 -1.15
N GLN A 421 -21.99 -0.02 -2.21
CA GLN A 421 -21.45 -1.34 -2.56
C GLN A 421 -20.52 -1.89 -1.49
N ALA A 422 -19.70 -1.04 -0.87
CA ALA A 422 -18.85 -1.43 0.25
C ALA A 422 -19.68 -1.87 1.48
N ALA A 423 -20.85 -1.23 1.71
CA ALA A 423 -21.78 -1.55 2.79
C ALA A 423 -22.74 -2.71 2.46
N ALA A 424 -23.13 -2.86 1.20
CA ALA A 424 -24.09 -3.82 0.68
C ALA A 424 -23.40 -4.85 -0.19
N THR A 425 -22.78 -5.87 0.42
CA THR A 425 -22.41 -7.08 -0.33
C THR A 425 -23.03 -8.34 0.29
N PRO A 426 -24.10 -8.88 -0.33
CA PRO A 426 -24.52 -10.27 -0.18
C PRO A 426 -23.49 -11.17 -0.87
N GLY A 427 -22.80 -12.03 -0.10
CA GLY A 427 -21.80 -12.98 -0.63
C GLY A 427 -20.38 -12.40 -0.70
N ASP A 428 -19.86 -11.91 0.42
CA ASP A 428 -18.62 -11.14 0.53
C ASP A 428 -17.39 -11.84 -0.10
N ALA A 429 -16.72 -11.16 -1.03
CA ALA A 429 -15.42 -11.60 -1.57
C ALA A 429 -14.29 -11.48 -0.54
N TRP A 430 -14.55 -10.89 0.62
CA TRP A 430 -13.63 -10.79 1.74
C TRP A 430 -13.81 -11.88 2.80
N GLU A 431 -14.73 -12.83 2.63
CA GLU A 431 -14.90 -13.92 3.57
C GLU A 431 -14.63 -15.27 2.91
N LEU A 432 -13.79 -16.10 3.56
CA LEU A 432 -13.73 -17.53 3.31
C LEU A 432 -14.52 -18.25 4.41
N VAL A 433 -15.67 -18.83 4.05
CA VAL A 433 -16.62 -19.41 4.99
C VAL A 433 -16.70 -20.93 4.83
N TYR A 434 -16.62 -21.65 5.94
CA TYR A 434 -16.90 -23.08 6.04
C TYR A 434 -18.09 -23.31 6.96
N GLU A 435 -19.09 -24.03 6.47
CA GLU A 435 -20.25 -24.46 7.25
C GLU A 435 -20.16 -25.96 7.52
N GLY A 436 -20.49 -26.37 8.74
CA GLY A 436 -20.34 -27.74 9.18
C GLY A 436 -18.89 -28.15 9.50
N TYR A 437 -18.77 -29.18 10.33
CA TYR A 437 -17.51 -29.71 10.81
C TYR A 437 -17.32 -31.15 10.31
N ASP A 438 -16.18 -31.41 9.68
CA ASP A 438 -15.75 -32.75 9.29
C ASP A 438 -14.23 -32.85 9.56
N PRO A 439 -13.81 -33.66 10.55
CA PRO A 439 -12.41 -33.80 10.96
C PRO A 439 -11.44 -34.09 9.82
N LYS A 440 -11.92 -34.71 8.73
CA LYS A 440 -11.08 -35.07 7.57
C LYS A 440 -10.54 -33.87 6.81
N TYR A 441 -11.24 -32.73 6.85
CA TYR A 441 -10.84 -31.51 6.14
C TYR A 441 -10.16 -30.48 7.04
N GLU A 442 -10.05 -30.74 8.34
CA GLU A 442 -9.56 -29.73 9.28
C GLU A 442 -8.11 -29.34 8.98
N ARG A 443 -7.19 -30.27 8.72
CA ARG A 443 -5.80 -29.88 8.35
C ARG A 443 -5.69 -28.97 7.12
N LEU A 444 -6.60 -29.11 6.15
CA LEU A 444 -6.68 -28.22 4.99
C LEU A 444 -7.18 -26.84 5.40
N ARG A 445 -8.29 -26.79 6.16
CA ARG A 445 -8.85 -25.54 6.71
C ARG A 445 -7.83 -24.82 7.59
N GLU A 446 -7.08 -25.54 8.40
CA GLU A 446 -6.01 -25.01 9.23
C GLU A 446 -4.91 -24.32 8.43
N ALA A 447 -4.55 -24.85 7.26
CA ALA A 447 -3.58 -24.20 6.38
C ALA A 447 -4.17 -22.91 5.79
N LEU A 448 -5.39 -22.97 5.25
CA LEU A 448 -6.09 -21.85 4.58
C LEU A 448 -6.60 -20.77 5.55
N CYS A 449 -6.74 -21.08 6.83
CA CYS A 449 -7.17 -20.16 7.88
C CYS A 449 -6.01 -19.78 8.82
N THR A 450 -4.77 -19.92 8.36
CA THR A 450 -3.59 -19.43 9.09
C THR A 450 -3.72 -17.92 9.35
N VAL A 451 -3.33 -17.48 10.55
CA VAL A 451 -3.18 -16.06 10.90
C VAL A 451 -1.70 -15.73 11.02
N GLY A 452 -1.24 -14.64 10.39
CA GLY A 452 0.18 -14.26 10.37
C GLY A 452 0.42 -12.80 10.02
N ASN A 453 1.67 -12.36 10.12
CA ASN A 453 2.04 -10.96 9.94
C ASN A 453 3.46 -10.75 9.34
N GLY A 454 4.06 -11.78 8.74
CA GLY A 454 5.42 -11.76 8.16
C GLY A 454 6.56 -11.95 9.17
N TYR A 455 6.34 -11.64 10.45
CA TYR A 455 7.25 -12.05 11.52
C TYR A 455 6.99 -13.48 11.94
N LEU A 456 5.72 -13.78 12.26
CA LEU A 456 5.26 -15.12 12.62
C LEU A 456 3.91 -15.43 11.98
N ALA A 457 3.58 -16.72 11.97
CA ALA A 457 2.25 -17.20 11.64
C ALA A 457 1.87 -18.38 12.54
N THR A 458 0.57 -18.52 12.80
CA THR A 458 -0.03 -19.65 13.51
C THR A 458 -1.16 -20.23 12.68
N ARG A 459 -1.13 -21.55 12.47
CA ARG A 459 -2.16 -22.28 11.71
C ARG A 459 -3.56 -22.07 12.29
N GLY A 460 -4.55 -22.26 11.43
CA GLY A 460 -5.99 -22.21 11.72
C GLY A 460 -6.53 -23.29 12.68
N CYS A 461 -5.68 -24.00 13.43
CA CYS A 461 -6.03 -25.08 14.36
C CYS A 461 -7.02 -24.64 15.44
N ALA A 462 -7.98 -25.48 15.79
CA ALA A 462 -8.89 -25.23 16.92
C ALA A 462 -8.08 -24.97 18.21
N ALA A 463 -8.48 -23.97 19.01
CA ALA A 463 -7.72 -23.55 20.20
C ALA A 463 -7.71 -24.62 21.30
N GLU A 464 -8.75 -25.44 21.33
CA GLU A 464 -8.95 -26.56 22.22
C GLU A 464 -8.26 -27.85 21.76
N ALA A 465 -7.78 -27.92 20.51
CA ALA A 465 -7.22 -29.13 19.92
C ALA A 465 -5.70 -29.27 20.19
N ALA A 466 -5.29 -30.51 20.41
CA ALA A 466 -3.88 -30.91 20.39
C ALA A 466 -3.52 -31.53 19.03
N ALA A 467 -2.23 -31.73 18.77
CA ALA A 467 -1.78 -32.46 17.60
C ALA A 467 -2.39 -33.89 17.58
N SER A 468 -3.11 -34.20 16.51
CA SER A 468 -3.83 -35.46 16.31
C SER A 468 -3.85 -35.84 14.82
N GLU A 469 -4.61 -36.86 14.44
CA GLU A 469 -4.84 -37.16 13.02
C GLU A 469 -5.60 -36.02 12.31
N ALA A 470 -6.62 -35.45 12.95
CA ALA A 470 -7.45 -34.38 12.39
C ALA A 470 -6.82 -32.98 12.52
N HIS A 471 -6.04 -32.74 13.57
CA HIS A 471 -5.58 -31.41 13.95
C HIS A 471 -4.06 -31.30 14.03
N TYR A 472 -3.50 -30.18 13.58
CA TYR A 472 -2.07 -29.90 13.73
C TYR A 472 -1.79 -28.42 14.07
N PRO A 473 -1.60 -28.09 15.37
CA PRO A 473 -1.17 -26.77 15.77
C PRO A 473 0.28 -26.54 15.33
N GLY A 474 0.51 -25.42 14.65
CA GLY A 474 1.85 -25.01 14.24
C GLY A 474 1.99 -23.50 14.31
N THR A 475 3.05 -23.04 14.99
CA THR A 475 3.45 -21.64 15.06
C THR A 475 4.88 -21.53 14.54
N TYR A 476 5.12 -20.66 13.58
CA TYR A 476 6.43 -20.50 12.94
C TYR A 476 6.83 -19.04 12.91
N ALA A 477 8.11 -18.74 13.12
CA ALA A 477 8.65 -17.40 12.93
C ALA A 477 9.76 -17.38 11.87
N THR A 478 9.81 -16.30 11.12
CA THR A 478 10.76 -16.09 10.03
C THR A 478 12.20 -16.21 10.51
N GLY A 479 12.98 -17.08 9.88
CA GLY A 479 14.42 -17.23 10.14
C GLY A 479 14.79 -18.10 11.34
N VAL A 480 13.84 -18.74 12.02
CA VAL A 480 14.12 -19.67 13.12
C VAL A 480 14.31 -21.10 12.59
N TYR A 481 15.53 -21.39 12.14
CA TYR A 481 15.94 -22.72 11.67
C TYR A 481 16.77 -23.47 12.71
N ASN A 482 16.69 -24.79 12.68
CA ASN A 482 17.51 -25.67 13.50
C ASN A 482 17.83 -26.98 12.76
N THR A 483 19.05 -27.48 12.89
CA THR A 483 19.48 -28.74 12.25
C THR A 483 19.41 -29.91 13.23
N LEU A 484 18.82 -31.03 12.80
CA LEU A 484 18.87 -32.32 13.50
C LEU A 484 19.58 -33.37 12.64
N THR A 485 20.05 -34.44 13.29
CA THR A 485 20.86 -35.48 12.65
C THR A 485 20.25 -36.85 12.89
N ASP A 486 20.08 -37.63 11.81
CA ASP A 486 19.50 -38.97 11.84
C ASP A 486 20.45 -40.01 11.21
N ARG A 487 20.25 -41.29 11.55
CA ARG A 487 20.91 -42.41 10.86
C ARG A 487 19.90 -43.17 9.99
N VAL A 488 20.06 -43.09 8.67
CA VAL A 488 19.19 -43.74 7.68
C VAL A 488 20.04 -44.63 6.78
N ALA A 489 19.66 -45.91 6.62
CA ALA A 489 20.35 -46.88 5.76
C ALA A 489 21.89 -46.92 5.95
N GLY A 490 22.37 -46.77 7.19
CA GLY A 490 23.81 -46.78 7.51
C GLY A 490 24.54 -45.46 7.25
N ARG A 491 23.85 -44.41 6.82
CA ARG A 491 24.38 -43.06 6.60
C ARG A 491 23.88 -42.10 7.67
N THR A 492 24.69 -41.11 8.00
CA THR A 492 24.27 -39.97 8.82
C THR A 492 23.74 -38.89 7.88
N ILE A 493 22.50 -38.44 8.10
CA ILE A 493 21.89 -37.34 7.33
C ILE A 493 21.62 -36.15 8.26
N GLU A 494 21.84 -34.94 7.77
CA GLU A 494 21.50 -33.70 8.45
C GLU A 494 20.25 -33.08 7.82
N ASN A 495 19.34 -32.61 8.68
CA ASN A 495 18.07 -32.04 8.29
C ASN A 495 17.88 -30.69 8.98
N GLU A 496 18.12 -29.60 8.25
CA GLU A 496 17.71 -28.27 8.69
C GLU A 496 16.20 -28.10 8.49
N SER A 497 15.49 -27.57 9.48
CA SER A 497 14.07 -27.27 9.38
C SER A 497 13.73 -25.93 10.01
N LEU A 498 12.76 -25.23 9.44
CA LEU A 498 12.01 -24.18 10.13
C LEU A 498 11.28 -24.78 11.33
N VAL A 499 11.53 -24.23 12.52
CA VAL A 499 11.11 -24.84 13.78
C VAL A 499 9.65 -24.52 14.10
N ASN A 500 8.88 -25.54 14.48
CA ASN A 500 7.58 -25.35 15.12
C ASN A 500 7.82 -24.80 16.55
N LEU A 501 7.46 -23.54 16.77
CA LEU A 501 7.62 -22.81 18.02
C LEU A 501 6.56 -23.20 19.06
N PRO A 502 6.76 -22.87 20.36
CA PRO A 502 5.79 -23.17 21.40
C PRO A 502 4.37 -22.72 21.02
N ASN A 503 3.42 -23.64 21.17
CA ASN A 503 2.03 -23.42 20.83
C ASN A 503 1.36 -22.55 21.90
N TRP A 504 0.94 -21.35 21.50
CA TRP A 504 0.22 -20.39 22.34
C TRP A 504 -1.29 -20.61 22.31
N LEU A 505 -1.81 -21.41 21.38
CA LEU A 505 -3.25 -21.59 21.20
C LEU A 505 -4.02 -22.25 22.36
N PRO A 506 -3.46 -23.19 23.16
CA PRO A 506 -4.25 -24.00 24.09
C PRO A 506 -5.17 -23.16 24.97
N LEU A 507 -6.46 -23.22 24.65
CA LEU A 507 -7.56 -22.58 25.36
C LEU A 507 -8.82 -23.43 25.18
N THR A 508 -9.20 -24.13 26.24
CA THR A 508 -10.43 -24.95 26.29
C THR A 508 -11.23 -24.58 27.54
N PHE A 509 -12.41 -25.17 27.72
CA PHE A 509 -13.22 -24.98 28.91
C PHE A 509 -13.99 -26.26 29.25
N ARG A 510 -14.47 -26.35 30.49
CA ARG A 510 -15.47 -27.35 30.91
C ARG A 510 -16.56 -26.68 31.73
N ILE A 511 -17.70 -27.36 31.83
CA ILE A 511 -18.85 -26.90 32.61
C ILE A 511 -19.02 -27.84 33.79
N ASP A 512 -18.91 -27.28 35.00
CA ASP A 512 -18.82 -28.00 36.28
C ASP A 512 -17.75 -29.10 36.21
N ASP A 513 -18.03 -30.30 36.71
CA ASP A 513 -17.12 -31.45 36.68
C ASP A 513 -17.17 -32.23 35.34
N GLY A 514 -17.62 -31.60 34.26
CA GLY A 514 -17.70 -32.19 32.92
C GLY A 514 -16.34 -32.46 32.27
N ALA A 515 -16.37 -33.09 31.09
CA ALA A 515 -15.19 -33.22 30.24
C ALA A 515 -14.76 -31.86 29.68
N TRP A 516 -13.46 -31.72 29.39
CA TRP A 516 -12.95 -30.59 28.62
C TRP A 516 -13.57 -30.57 27.23
N PHE A 517 -13.96 -29.38 26.77
CA PHE A 517 -14.58 -29.21 25.47
C PHE A 517 -13.63 -29.69 24.37
N SER A 518 -14.16 -30.57 23.51
CA SER A 518 -13.54 -31.06 22.30
C SER A 518 -14.55 -30.98 21.16
N VAL A 519 -14.18 -30.30 20.08
CA VAL A 519 -15.02 -30.19 18.89
C VAL A 519 -15.23 -31.56 18.21
N ASP A 520 -14.28 -32.49 18.37
CA ASP A 520 -14.34 -33.86 17.84
C ASP A 520 -15.34 -34.76 18.58
N GLU A 521 -15.62 -34.47 19.86
CA GLU A 521 -16.34 -35.39 20.76
C GLU A 521 -17.76 -34.92 21.12
N THR A 522 -18.13 -33.68 20.76
CA THR A 522 -19.40 -33.06 21.15
C THR A 522 -20.47 -33.10 20.05
N GLU A 523 -21.76 -33.11 20.42
CA GLU A 523 -22.85 -33.03 19.44
C GLU A 523 -22.98 -31.59 18.94
N LEU A 524 -22.43 -31.31 17.75
CA LEU A 524 -22.54 -30.00 17.12
C LEU A 524 -23.95 -29.79 16.53
N LEU A 525 -24.65 -28.79 17.05
CA LEU A 525 -25.96 -28.32 16.55
C LEU A 525 -25.78 -27.25 15.45
N PHE A 526 -24.68 -26.52 15.48
CA PHE A 526 -24.29 -25.51 14.50
C PHE A 526 -22.77 -25.37 14.49
N PHE A 527 -22.19 -25.18 13.30
CA PHE A 527 -20.78 -24.86 13.13
C PHE A 527 -20.59 -23.95 11.92
N ARG A 528 -19.92 -22.83 12.13
CA ARG A 528 -19.44 -21.93 11.08
C ARG A 528 -18.04 -21.43 11.42
N GLN A 529 -17.13 -21.50 10.46
CA GLN A 529 -15.80 -20.92 10.53
C GLN A 529 -15.67 -19.88 9.41
N THR A 530 -15.22 -18.68 9.74
CA THR A 530 -15.01 -17.60 8.78
C THR A 530 -13.59 -17.10 8.92
N PHE A 531 -12.84 -17.06 7.83
CA PHE A 531 -11.61 -16.30 7.73
C PHE A 531 -11.90 -14.99 7.00
N ASP A 532 -11.90 -13.90 7.75
CA ASP A 532 -12.03 -12.53 7.26
C ASP A 532 -10.72 -12.15 6.57
N LEU A 533 -10.75 -12.04 5.25
CA LEU A 533 -9.62 -11.70 4.39
C LEU A 533 -9.29 -10.21 4.46
N ARG A 534 -10.24 -9.36 4.85
CA ARG A 534 -10.01 -7.91 4.95
C ARG A 534 -9.08 -7.62 6.11
N ASN A 535 -9.33 -8.26 7.26
CA ASN A 535 -8.55 -8.09 8.47
C ASN A 535 -7.64 -9.27 8.79
N ALA A 536 -7.56 -10.29 7.93
CA ALA A 536 -6.87 -11.56 8.20
C ALA A 536 -7.19 -12.16 9.60
N THR A 537 -8.46 -12.13 9.98
CA THR A 537 -8.94 -12.56 11.29
C THR A 537 -9.74 -13.86 11.16
N LEU A 538 -9.43 -14.85 11.99
CA LEU A 538 -10.15 -16.13 12.02
C LEU A 538 -11.22 -16.13 13.11
N SER A 539 -12.45 -16.46 12.72
CA SER A 539 -13.61 -16.60 13.60
C SER A 539 -14.21 -18.00 13.51
N ARG A 540 -14.67 -18.55 14.65
CA ARG A 540 -15.47 -19.77 14.74
C ARG A 540 -16.70 -19.50 15.59
N ALA A 541 -17.87 -19.91 15.12
CA ALA A 541 -19.13 -19.87 15.85
C ALA A 541 -19.73 -21.28 15.89
N LEU A 542 -19.97 -21.79 17.10
CA LEU A 542 -20.50 -23.12 17.34
C LEU A 542 -21.69 -23.04 18.28
N ARG A 543 -22.61 -23.99 18.11
CA ARG A 543 -23.64 -24.32 19.10
C ARG A 543 -23.60 -25.82 19.28
N PHE A 544 -23.46 -26.31 20.49
CA PHE A 544 -23.31 -27.74 20.74
C PHE A 544 -24.11 -28.19 21.95
N ARG A 545 -24.37 -29.50 22.00
CA ARG A 545 -24.95 -30.18 23.15
C ARG A 545 -23.91 -31.12 23.76
N ASP A 546 -23.72 -31.02 25.07
CA ASP A 546 -22.82 -31.93 25.79
C ASP A 546 -23.52 -33.21 26.26
N GLY A 547 -22.76 -34.14 26.87
CA GLY A 547 -23.28 -35.41 27.38
C GLY A 547 -24.32 -35.29 28.50
N SER A 548 -24.45 -34.11 29.11
CA SER A 548 -25.46 -33.79 30.13
C SER A 548 -26.70 -33.11 29.53
N GLY A 549 -26.75 -32.90 28.22
CA GLY A 549 -27.87 -32.24 27.52
C GLY A 549 -27.83 -30.71 27.59
N ARG A 550 -26.74 -30.12 28.11
CA ARG A 550 -26.56 -28.66 28.17
C ARG A 550 -26.25 -28.15 26.78
N ILE A 551 -26.92 -27.08 26.38
CA ILE A 551 -26.72 -26.38 25.11
C ILE A 551 -25.91 -25.13 25.37
N THR A 552 -24.83 -24.99 24.62
CA THR A 552 -23.83 -23.93 24.81
C THR A 552 -23.49 -23.30 23.47
N THR A 553 -23.43 -21.98 23.43
CA THR A 553 -22.86 -21.23 22.32
C THR A 553 -21.38 -20.97 22.58
N LEU A 554 -20.57 -21.05 21.52
CA LEU A 554 -19.15 -20.78 21.56
C LEU A 554 -18.78 -19.90 20.37
N THR A 555 -18.24 -18.72 20.65
CA THR A 555 -17.66 -17.84 19.63
C THR A 555 -16.19 -17.63 19.93
N GLN A 556 -15.33 -17.91 18.96
CA GLN A 556 -13.89 -17.68 19.06
C GLN A 556 -13.45 -16.75 17.94
N GLN A 557 -12.55 -15.83 18.24
CA GLN A 557 -11.94 -14.94 17.25
C GLN A 557 -10.45 -14.78 17.57
N ARG A 558 -9.58 -14.79 16.56
CA ARG A 558 -8.14 -14.57 16.76
C ARG A 558 -7.44 -13.97 15.56
N PHE A 559 -6.29 -13.34 15.82
CA PHE A 559 -5.42 -12.77 14.82
C PHE A 559 -3.96 -12.71 15.29
N ALA A 560 -3.05 -12.59 14.32
CA ALA A 560 -1.67 -12.16 14.54
C ALA A 560 -1.57 -10.68 14.18
N SER A 561 -1.16 -9.84 15.13
CA SER A 561 -1.24 -8.39 14.96
C SER A 561 -0.32 -7.93 13.84
N MET A 562 -0.91 -7.22 12.87
CA MET A 562 -0.18 -6.55 11.81
C MET A 562 0.34 -5.17 12.27
N HIS A 563 -0.19 -4.64 13.38
CA HIS A 563 0.31 -3.41 13.99
C HIS A 563 1.55 -3.67 14.86
N GLN A 564 1.52 -4.74 15.66
CA GLN A 564 2.63 -5.15 16.54
C GLN A 564 3.10 -6.57 16.16
N PRO A 565 4.26 -6.74 15.52
CA PRO A 565 4.65 -8.02 14.89
C PRO A 565 4.80 -9.19 15.88
N HIS A 566 5.11 -8.89 17.14
CA HIS A 566 5.31 -9.90 18.19
C HIS A 566 4.01 -10.34 18.89
N LEU A 567 2.86 -9.73 18.60
CA LEU A 567 1.62 -9.91 19.36
C LEU A 567 0.60 -10.80 18.64
N LEU A 568 0.00 -11.69 19.41
CA LEU A 568 -1.10 -12.58 19.06
C LEU A 568 -2.25 -12.35 20.04
N ALA A 569 -3.49 -12.38 19.58
CA ALA A 569 -4.64 -12.23 20.46
C ALA A 569 -5.78 -13.15 20.03
N MET A 570 -6.49 -13.69 21.02
CA MET A 570 -7.73 -14.41 20.83
C MET A 570 -8.76 -14.04 21.90
N LYS A 571 -10.04 -14.18 21.56
CA LYS A 571 -11.13 -14.16 22.52
C LYS A 571 -12.01 -15.39 22.32
N THR A 572 -12.55 -15.92 23.41
CA THR A 572 -13.47 -17.06 23.45
C THR A 572 -14.65 -16.70 24.32
N THR A 573 -15.83 -16.60 23.72
CA THR A 573 -17.10 -16.31 24.40
C THR A 573 -17.91 -17.59 24.55
N VAL A 574 -18.30 -17.92 25.78
CA VAL A 574 -19.15 -19.08 26.11
C VAL A 574 -20.50 -18.56 26.61
N GLY A 575 -21.59 -18.99 25.97
CA GLY A 575 -22.96 -18.63 26.37
C GLY A 575 -23.75 -19.84 26.87
N ALA A 576 -24.41 -19.68 28.01
CA ALA A 576 -25.23 -20.72 28.63
C ALA A 576 -26.69 -20.61 28.17
N GLU A 577 -27.16 -21.48 27.26
CA GLU A 577 -28.53 -21.36 26.74
C GLU A 577 -29.60 -21.93 27.67
N ASN A 578 -29.35 -23.08 28.29
CA ASN A 578 -30.35 -23.82 29.08
C ASN A 578 -29.80 -24.38 30.40
N TRP A 579 -28.73 -23.77 30.93
CA TRP A 579 -28.05 -24.24 32.12
C TRP A 579 -27.45 -23.09 32.93
N SER A 580 -27.17 -23.35 34.20
CA SER A 580 -26.41 -22.45 35.10
C SER A 580 -25.38 -23.30 35.85
N GLY A 581 -24.18 -22.77 36.05
CA GLY A 581 -23.08 -23.54 36.64
C GLY A 581 -21.76 -22.78 36.63
N THR A 582 -20.66 -23.51 36.81
CA THR A 582 -19.31 -22.94 36.71
C THR A 582 -18.71 -23.28 35.36
N VAL A 583 -18.25 -22.27 34.61
CA VAL A 583 -17.34 -22.46 33.48
C VAL A 583 -15.93 -22.38 34.02
N GLU A 584 -15.13 -23.42 33.77
CA GLU A 584 -13.70 -23.40 34.04
C GLU A 584 -12.94 -23.40 32.72
N PHE A 585 -12.26 -22.31 32.42
CA PHE A 585 -11.35 -22.21 31.28
C PHE A 585 -9.99 -22.78 31.64
N ARG A 586 -9.31 -23.41 30.70
CA ARG A 586 -7.90 -23.80 30.80
C ARG A 586 -7.11 -23.12 29.71
N SER A 587 -6.20 -22.24 30.10
CA SER A 587 -5.32 -21.49 29.21
C SER A 587 -3.86 -21.90 29.47
N GLN A 588 -3.18 -22.43 28.46
CA GLN A 588 -1.81 -22.93 28.60
C GLN A 588 -0.89 -22.46 27.45
N LEU A 589 0.41 -22.47 27.72
CA LEU A 589 1.48 -22.47 26.73
C LEU A 589 2.04 -23.89 26.64
N ASP A 590 2.39 -24.33 25.42
CA ASP A 590 2.84 -25.71 25.15
C ASP A 590 4.15 -25.75 24.35
N ALA A 591 5.24 -26.18 24.98
CA ALA A 591 6.54 -26.39 24.33
C ALA A 591 6.80 -27.83 23.89
N SER A 592 5.87 -28.77 24.10
CA SER A 592 6.01 -30.18 23.68
C SER A 592 5.88 -30.40 22.17
N VAL A 593 5.73 -29.32 21.40
CA VAL A 593 5.60 -29.33 19.94
C VAL A 593 6.80 -29.95 19.24
N GLN A 594 6.55 -30.58 18.09
CA GLN A 594 7.57 -31.18 17.23
C GLN A 594 7.25 -30.89 15.77
N ASN A 595 8.23 -31.05 14.88
CA ASN A 595 8.03 -31.03 13.43
C ASN A 595 7.65 -32.43 12.91
N THR A 596 6.35 -32.76 12.90
CA THR A 596 5.81 -34.08 12.52
C THR A 596 4.64 -34.01 11.53
N MET A 597 4.32 -32.82 11.00
CA MET A 597 3.16 -32.61 10.14
C MET A 597 3.22 -33.49 8.90
N VAL A 598 4.38 -33.45 8.23
CA VAL A 598 4.67 -34.12 6.98
C VAL A 598 4.91 -35.60 7.24
N GLU A 599 4.02 -36.45 6.73
CA GLU A 599 4.00 -37.89 7.03
C GLU A 599 5.33 -38.58 6.69
N ARG A 600 5.90 -38.27 5.51
CA ARG A 600 7.19 -38.81 5.04
C ARG A 600 8.39 -38.42 5.90
N TYR A 601 8.26 -37.41 6.78
CA TYR A 601 9.35 -36.98 7.67
C TYR A 601 9.22 -37.56 9.09
N ARG A 602 8.08 -38.17 9.45
CA ARG A 602 7.79 -38.58 10.84
C ARG A 602 8.75 -39.63 11.42
N SER A 603 9.46 -40.36 10.57
CA SER A 603 10.49 -41.32 11.00
C SER A 603 11.83 -40.66 11.33
N LEU A 604 12.00 -39.37 11.02
CA LEU A 604 13.18 -38.55 11.32
C LEU A 604 12.98 -37.78 12.62
N SER A 605 14.08 -37.31 13.19
CA SER A 605 14.05 -36.48 14.40
C SER A 605 13.28 -35.16 14.14
N GLY A 606 12.32 -34.85 15.01
CA GLY A 606 11.48 -33.64 14.91
C GLY A 606 11.44 -32.77 16.17
N ALA A 607 12.11 -33.17 17.24
CA ALA A 607 12.18 -32.41 18.49
C ALA A 607 13.30 -31.36 18.43
N HIS A 608 12.94 -30.14 18.04
CA HIS A 608 13.89 -29.03 17.87
C HIS A 608 14.09 -28.18 19.12
N LEU A 609 13.16 -28.21 20.07
CA LEU A 609 13.18 -27.38 21.28
C LEU A 609 13.79 -28.14 22.46
N THR A 610 14.47 -27.41 23.35
CA THR A 610 15.08 -27.95 24.58
C THR A 610 15.08 -26.90 25.68
N ALA A 611 15.42 -27.31 26.90
CA ALA A 611 15.61 -26.42 28.06
C ALA A 611 14.37 -25.56 28.35
N THR A 612 13.19 -26.19 28.29
CA THR A 612 11.92 -25.53 28.57
C THR A 612 11.78 -25.18 30.06
N ALA A 613 11.34 -23.96 30.32
CA ALA A 613 10.93 -23.48 31.64
C ALA A 613 9.65 -22.66 31.50
N ILE A 614 8.67 -22.92 32.38
CA ILE A 614 7.40 -22.21 32.41
C ILE A 614 7.21 -21.64 33.81
N GLU A 615 6.90 -20.35 33.90
CA GLU A 615 6.77 -19.61 35.15
C GLU A 615 5.55 -18.70 35.11
N GLU A 616 4.89 -18.56 36.26
CA GLU A 616 3.87 -17.54 36.47
C GLU A 616 4.56 -16.18 36.70
N THR A 617 4.17 -15.15 35.95
CA THR A 617 4.73 -13.79 36.07
C THR A 617 3.74 -12.81 36.70
N GLY A 618 2.47 -13.17 36.73
CA GLY A 618 1.38 -12.47 37.42
C GLY A 618 0.20 -13.40 37.61
N SER A 619 -0.81 -13.00 38.40
CA SER A 619 -1.96 -13.86 38.73
C SER A 619 -2.78 -14.34 37.52
N ASP A 620 -2.62 -13.68 36.37
CA ASP A 620 -3.31 -13.94 35.11
C ASP A 620 -2.33 -14.18 33.95
N SER A 621 -1.03 -14.25 34.23
CA SER A 621 0.03 -14.18 33.23
C SER A 621 1.11 -15.26 33.43
N THR A 622 1.49 -15.91 32.34
CA THR A 622 2.49 -17.00 32.31
C THR A 622 3.51 -16.71 31.23
N ILE A 623 4.78 -17.05 31.49
CA ILE A 623 5.85 -17.02 30.51
C ILE A 623 6.45 -18.40 30.31
N LEU A 624 6.72 -18.74 29.04
CA LEU A 624 7.45 -19.91 28.61
C LEU A 624 8.76 -19.47 27.98
N ARG A 625 9.87 -20.07 28.41
CA ARG A 625 11.21 -19.90 27.85
C ARG A 625 11.72 -21.23 27.33
N THR A 626 12.32 -21.22 26.14
CA THR A 626 12.91 -22.41 25.51
C THR A 626 14.02 -21.98 24.56
N GLU A 627 14.75 -22.92 23.97
CA GLU A 627 15.70 -22.63 22.90
C GLU A 627 15.77 -23.77 21.88
N THR A 628 16.25 -23.46 20.68
CA THR A 628 16.55 -24.49 19.68
C THR A 628 17.78 -25.31 20.08
N SER A 629 17.73 -26.63 19.85
CA SER A 629 18.72 -27.59 20.37
C SER A 629 20.13 -27.44 19.80
N GLN A 630 20.26 -27.05 18.52
CA GLN A 630 21.55 -26.90 17.85
C GLN A 630 21.88 -25.42 17.59
N SER A 631 20.95 -24.65 17.02
CA SER A 631 21.19 -23.24 16.68
C SER A 631 21.19 -22.30 17.90
N ARG A 632 20.72 -22.77 19.07
CA ARG A 632 20.69 -22.03 20.35
C ARG A 632 19.98 -20.67 20.24
N ILE A 633 18.95 -20.61 19.41
CA ILE A 633 18.07 -19.45 19.32
C ILE A 633 17.13 -19.52 20.51
N ALA A 634 17.32 -18.62 21.48
CA ALA A 634 16.41 -18.44 22.61
C ALA A 634 15.03 -17.99 22.11
N ILE A 635 13.97 -18.51 22.69
CA ILE A 635 12.58 -18.22 22.36
C ILE A 635 11.81 -17.99 23.66
N ALA A 636 11.00 -16.94 23.70
CA ALA A 636 10.09 -16.68 24.80
C ALA A 636 8.67 -16.41 24.29
N VAL A 637 7.69 -16.98 24.98
CA VAL A 637 6.27 -16.71 24.78
C VAL A 637 5.68 -16.30 26.11
N ALA A 638 5.18 -15.07 26.23
CA ALA A 638 4.42 -14.63 27.39
C ALA A 638 2.94 -14.54 27.03
N ALA A 639 2.04 -14.96 27.91
CA ALA A 639 0.60 -14.89 27.68
C ALA A 639 -0.15 -14.42 28.93
N ARG A 640 -1.11 -13.52 28.72
CA ARG A 640 -2.07 -13.03 29.71
C ARG A 640 -3.45 -13.52 29.35
N THR A 641 -4.19 -14.07 30.32
CA THR A 641 -5.56 -14.56 30.12
C THR A 641 -6.49 -13.87 31.10
N THR A 642 -7.50 -13.17 30.60
CA THR A 642 -8.48 -12.41 31.42
C THR A 642 -9.90 -12.78 31.05
N VAL A 643 -10.82 -12.68 32.02
CA VAL A 643 -12.23 -13.05 31.85
C VAL A 643 -13.13 -11.85 32.12
N TRP A 644 -14.08 -11.62 31.21
CA TRP A 644 -14.92 -10.44 31.15
C TRP A 644 -16.39 -10.81 31.03
N ARG A 645 -17.26 -9.99 31.63
CA ARG A 645 -18.69 -10.14 31.53
C ARG A 645 -19.24 -9.35 30.33
N ASP A 646 -20.09 -9.98 29.52
CA ASP A 646 -20.66 -9.32 28.34
C ASP A 646 -21.90 -8.46 28.69
N ASP A 647 -22.52 -8.66 29.86
CA ASP A 647 -23.67 -7.89 30.33
C ASP A 647 -23.28 -6.50 30.87
N VAL A 648 -21.99 -6.27 31.16
CA VAL A 648 -21.47 -4.98 31.60
C VAL A 648 -20.12 -4.68 30.92
N PRO A 649 -20.04 -3.67 30.04
CA PRO A 649 -18.80 -3.29 29.38
C PRO A 649 -17.68 -2.98 30.38
N ASP A 650 -16.45 -3.41 30.06
CA ASP A 650 -15.23 -3.13 30.81
C ASP A 650 -15.21 -3.63 32.27
N VAL A 651 -16.05 -4.61 32.62
CA VAL A 651 -16.06 -5.22 33.95
C VAL A 651 -15.49 -6.64 33.91
N HIS A 652 -14.42 -6.85 34.70
CA HIS A 652 -13.87 -8.18 34.96
C HIS A 652 -14.92 -9.09 35.58
N ALA A 653 -14.97 -10.34 35.11
CA ALA A 653 -15.73 -11.35 35.80
C ALA A 653 -15.06 -11.70 37.14
N ASP A 654 -15.87 -11.99 38.16
CA ASP A 654 -15.39 -12.56 39.42
C ASP A 654 -14.91 -14.00 39.16
N ALA A 655 -13.62 -14.12 38.84
CA ALA A 655 -12.98 -15.35 38.39
C ALA A 655 -11.87 -15.79 39.35
N ARG A 656 -11.75 -17.10 39.56
CA ARG A 656 -10.70 -17.70 40.41
C ARG A 656 -9.65 -18.37 39.54
N TYR A 657 -8.38 -17.98 39.71
CA TYR A 657 -7.23 -18.47 38.95
C TYR A 657 -6.49 -19.53 39.76
N ALA A 658 -6.14 -20.64 39.12
CA ALA A 658 -5.31 -21.70 39.68
C ALA A 658 -4.21 -22.08 38.68
N VAL A 659 -2.95 -22.03 39.12
CA VAL A 659 -1.82 -22.42 38.28
C VAL A 659 -1.90 -23.91 37.95
N VAL A 660 -1.71 -24.25 36.68
CA VAL A 660 -1.62 -25.62 36.18
C VAL A 660 -0.34 -25.83 35.40
N ALA A 661 0.32 -26.96 35.63
CA ALA A 661 1.52 -27.37 34.92
C ALA A 661 1.49 -28.88 34.67
N ASP A 662 1.82 -29.30 33.46
CA ASP A 662 1.90 -30.70 33.04
C ASP A 662 3.05 -30.88 32.03
N GLY A 663 4.20 -31.36 32.51
CA GLY A 663 5.42 -31.48 31.70
C GLY A 663 5.84 -30.14 31.10
N ASP A 664 5.95 -30.09 29.77
CA ASP A 664 6.33 -28.89 29.00
C ASP A 664 5.11 -28.00 28.66
N ARG A 665 4.04 -28.09 29.47
CA ARG A 665 2.83 -27.26 29.38
C ARG A 665 2.54 -26.57 30.69
N GLY A 666 2.07 -25.32 30.64
CA GLY A 666 1.67 -24.61 31.85
C GLY A 666 0.88 -23.34 31.60
N GLY A 667 0.15 -22.90 32.62
CA GLY A 667 -0.73 -21.73 32.58
C GLY A 667 -1.73 -21.73 33.73
N HIS A 668 -3.00 -21.44 33.44
CA HIS A 668 -4.05 -21.24 34.45
C HIS A 668 -5.35 -21.99 34.11
N ASP A 669 -5.95 -22.60 35.13
CA ASP A 669 -7.38 -22.91 35.17
C ASP A 669 -8.13 -21.72 35.80
N ILE A 670 -9.21 -21.26 35.16
CA ILE A 670 -9.91 -20.01 35.48
C ILE A 670 -11.41 -20.29 35.62
N ALA A 671 -11.91 -20.29 36.85
CA ALA A 671 -13.30 -20.64 37.16
C ALA A 671 -14.19 -19.40 37.35
N VAL A 672 -15.32 -19.35 36.64
CA VAL A 672 -16.30 -18.26 36.68
C VAL A 672 -17.73 -18.82 36.73
N ALA A 673 -18.59 -18.24 37.57
CA ALA A 673 -19.99 -18.61 37.65
C ALA A 673 -20.81 -17.96 36.51
N LEU A 674 -21.66 -18.76 35.84
CA LEU A 674 -22.49 -18.34 34.72
C LEU A 674 -23.94 -18.80 34.93
N SER A 675 -24.89 -17.89 34.72
CA SER A 675 -26.34 -18.22 34.78
C SER A 675 -26.91 -18.44 33.39
N GLU A 676 -28.08 -19.08 33.32
CA GLU A 676 -28.82 -19.29 32.08
C GLU A 676 -29.12 -17.94 31.40
N GLY A 677 -28.89 -17.88 30.09
CA GLY A 677 -29.03 -16.68 29.26
C GLY A 677 -27.83 -15.73 29.32
N GLN A 678 -26.83 -15.97 30.17
CA GLN A 678 -25.62 -15.16 30.25
C GLN A 678 -24.49 -15.72 29.37
N SER A 679 -23.54 -14.85 29.04
CA SER A 679 -22.28 -15.21 28.41
C SER A 679 -21.09 -14.61 29.15
N VAL A 680 -19.93 -15.24 28.95
CA VAL A 680 -18.65 -14.79 29.49
C VAL A 680 -17.58 -14.89 28.41
N THR A 681 -16.72 -13.87 28.33
CA THR A 681 -15.65 -13.79 27.34
C THR A 681 -14.28 -13.93 28.01
N CYS A 682 -13.52 -14.94 27.59
CA CYS A 682 -12.12 -15.15 27.95
C CYS A 682 -11.21 -14.57 26.85
N GLU A 683 -10.44 -13.54 27.17
CA GLU A 683 -9.43 -12.93 26.29
C GLU A 683 -8.04 -13.49 26.62
N LYS A 684 -7.31 -13.98 25.62
CA LYS A 684 -5.92 -14.42 25.75
C LYS A 684 -5.04 -13.65 24.78
N VAL A 685 -4.09 -12.89 25.32
CA VAL A 685 -3.09 -12.12 24.57
C VAL A 685 -1.74 -12.78 24.79
N ALA A 686 -0.97 -12.98 23.72
CA ALA A 686 0.37 -13.55 23.77
C ALA A 686 1.38 -12.70 23.02
N THR A 687 2.61 -12.67 23.50
CA THR A 687 3.76 -12.05 22.85
C THR A 687 4.86 -13.07 22.61
N VAL A 688 5.49 -13.03 21.44
CA VAL A 688 6.53 -13.98 21.02
C VAL A 688 7.77 -13.22 20.61
N PHE A 689 8.89 -13.54 21.27
CA PHE A 689 10.21 -12.99 20.97
C PHE A 689 11.23 -14.11 20.81
N THR A 690 12.26 -13.85 20.01
CA THR A 690 13.37 -14.75 19.75
C THR A 690 14.71 -14.03 19.90
N GLY A 691 15.79 -14.80 20.06
CA GLY A 691 17.15 -14.26 20.09
C GLY A 691 17.62 -13.62 18.78
N ARG A 692 16.78 -13.61 17.73
CA ARG A 692 17.04 -12.91 16.46
C ARG A 692 16.48 -11.49 16.43
N ASP A 693 15.65 -11.11 17.39
CA ASP A 693 15.05 -9.78 17.42
C ASP A 693 16.09 -8.72 17.75
N THR A 694 15.98 -7.57 17.10
CA THR A 694 16.91 -6.45 17.29
C THR A 694 16.45 -5.57 18.45
N ALA A 695 17.39 -4.85 19.07
CA ALA A 695 17.12 -3.88 20.12
C ALA A 695 16.39 -4.41 21.39
N ILE A 696 16.55 -5.70 21.70
CA ILE A 696 16.09 -6.31 22.96
C ILE A 696 17.26 -6.70 23.87
N SER A 697 17.03 -6.78 25.18
CA SER A 697 18.03 -7.32 26.13
C SER A 697 18.06 -8.85 26.09
N GLU A 698 16.89 -9.47 26.21
CA GLU A 698 16.66 -10.90 26.05
C GLU A 698 15.19 -11.15 25.67
N PRO A 699 14.85 -12.29 25.03
CA PRO A 699 13.49 -12.55 24.58
C PRO A 699 12.45 -12.54 25.71
N ALA A 700 12.78 -13.10 26.88
CA ALA A 700 11.83 -13.22 27.99
C ALA A 700 11.43 -11.84 28.56
N SER A 701 12.41 -10.97 28.81
CA SER A 701 12.15 -9.60 29.26
C SER A 701 11.34 -8.80 28.24
N ALA A 702 11.62 -8.94 26.94
CA ALA A 702 10.88 -8.24 25.89
C ALA A 702 9.44 -8.75 25.78
N ALA A 703 9.24 -10.07 25.81
CA ALA A 703 7.92 -10.69 25.79
C ALA A 703 7.05 -10.18 26.95
N GLN A 704 7.59 -10.17 28.17
CA GLN A 704 6.85 -9.66 29.33
C GLN A 704 6.54 -8.17 29.22
N GLN A 705 7.53 -7.33 28.84
CA GLN A 705 7.32 -5.88 28.73
C GLN A 705 6.23 -5.53 27.71
N TYR A 706 6.23 -6.19 26.55
CA TYR A 706 5.22 -5.95 25.52
C TYR A 706 3.84 -6.50 25.94
N LEU A 707 3.81 -7.60 26.69
CA LEU A 707 2.55 -8.12 27.25
C LEU A 707 1.96 -7.15 28.27
N ASP A 708 2.77 -6.61 29.16
CA ASP A 708 2.37 -5.64 30.18
C ASP A 708 1.78 -4.36 29.56
N ALA A 709 2.32 -3.94 28.41
CA ALA A 709 1.85 -2.77 27.66
C ALA A 709 0.64 -3.06 26.75
N ALA A 710 0.32 -4.33 26.48
CA ALA A 710 -0.78 -4.69 25.59
C ALA A 710 -2.14 -4.35 26.22
N GLY A 711 -3.06 -3.79 25.41
CA GLY A 711 -4.43 -3.49 25.82
C GLY A 711 -5.36 -4.71 25.82
N ARG A 712 -6.67 -4.46 25.74
CA ARG A 712 -7.70 -5.49 25.59
C ARG A 712 -7.78 -6.01 24.15
N TYR A 713 -8.45 -7.13 23.95
CA TYR A 713 -8.64 -7.70 22.62
C TYR A 713 -9.22 -6.68 21.62
N ALA A 714 -10.22 -5.88 22.02
CA ALA A 714 -10.91 -4.94 21.15
C ALA A 714 -9.95 -3.88 20.57
N ASP A 715 -9.17 -3.21 21.43
CA ASP A 715 -8.21 -2.18 21.03
C ASP A 715 -7.12 -2.76 20.11
N LEU A 716 -6.63 -3.96 20.45
CA LEU A 716 -5.61 -4.65 19.67
C LEU A 716 -6.14 -5.05 18.28
N HIS A 717 -7.40 -5.50 18.19
CA HIS A 717 -8.04 -5.86 16.93
C HIS A 717 -8.28 -4.63 16.06
N GLU A 718 -8.70 -3.51 16.65
CA GLU A 718 -8.87 -2.26 15.92
C GLU A 718 -7.55 -1.76 15.33
N GLN A 719 -6.47 -1.73 16.11
CA GLN A 719 -5.13 -1.37 15.64
C GLN A 719 -4.66 -2.30 14.51
N HIS A 720 -4.95 -3.59 14.62
CA HIS A 720 -4.66 -4.59 13.61
C HIS A 720 -5.46 -4.36 12.31
N ALA A 721 -6.76 -4.12 12.40
CA ALA A 721 -7.63 -3.82 11.27
C ALA A 721 -7.16 -2.55 10.54
N ARG A 722 -6.82 -1.49 11.28
CA ARG A 722 -6.22 -0.26 10.73
C ARG A 722 -4.90 -0.53 10.00
N ALA A 723 -4.07 -1.45 10.51
CA ALA A 723 -2.83 -1.83 9.84
C ALA A 723 -3.07 -2.61 8.53
N TRP A 724 -4.07 -3.49 8.49
CA TRP A 724 -4.48 -4.17 7.26
C TRP A 724 -5.11 -3.22 6.24
N ALA A 725 -5.95 -2.28 6.67
CA ALA A 725 -6.55 -1.28 5.79
C ALA A 725 -5.48 -0.50 5.01
N ARG A 726 -4.40 -0.06 5.69
CA ARG A 726 -3.24 0.59 5.05
C ARG A 726 -2.44 -0.32 4.12
N LEU A 727 -2.46 -1.64 4.34
CA LEU A 727 -1.83 -2.59 3.42
C LEU A 727 -2.67 -2.79 2.16
N TRP A 728 -4.00 -2.83 2.30
CA TRP A 728 -4.91 -2.96 1.18
C TRP A 728 -4.87 -1.75 0.24
N GLU A 729 -4.67 -0.54 0.76
CA GLU A 729 -4.39 0.65 -0.07
C GLU A 729 -3.24 0.44 -1.07
N GLN A 730 -2.27 -0.43 -0.77
CA GLN A 730 -1.10 -0.68 -1.62
C GLN A 730 -1.22 -1.97 -2.43
N CYS A 731 -2.08 -2.90 -2.01
CA CYS A 731 -2.05 -4.28 -2.47
C CYS A 731 -3.37 -4.77 -3.06
N ASP A 732 -4.48 -4.07 -2.89
CA ASP A 732 -5.80 -4.53 -3.31
C ASP A 732 -5.90 -4.77 -4.81
N VAL A 733 -6.91 -5.52 -5.18
CA VAL A 733 -7.28 -5.84 -6.55
C VAL A 733 -8.80 -5.80 -6.66
N GLY A 734 -9.29 -5.07 -7.66
CA GLY A 734 -10.68 -5.05 -8.07
C GLY A 734 -10.91 -5.97 -9.27
N LEU A 735 -11.98 -6.76 -9.22
CA LEU A 735 -12.58 -7.47 -10.36
C LEU A 735 -14.09 -7.27 -10.31
N THR A 736 -14.69 -6.65 -11.32
CA THR A 736 -16.11 -6.25 -11.24
C THR A 736 -17.09 -7.41 -11.41
N ASP A 737 -16.76 -8.44 -12.21
CA ASP A 737 -17.75 -9.42 -12.67
C ASP A 737 -17.46 -10.86 -12.18
N SER A 738 -16.58 -11.05 -11.19
CA SER A 738 -16.26 -12.38 -10.65
C SER A 738 -15.92 -12.41 -9.15
N THR A 739 -16.96 -12.41 -8.30
CA THR A 739 -16.83 -12.53 -6.83
C THR A 739 -16.04 -13.77 -6.38
N PRO A 740 -16.23 -14.99 -6.95
CA PRO A 740 -15.47 -16.16 -6.53
C PRO A 740 -13.97 -16.06 -6.87
N ALA A 741 -13.62 -15.57 -8.06
CA ALA A 741 -12.22 -15.40 -8.44
C ALA A 741 -11.55 -14.31 -7.60
N LEU A 742 -12.27 -13.21 -7.35
CA LEU A 742 -11.80 -12.12 -6.50
C LEU A 742 -11.53 -12.58 -5.06
N ARG A 743 -12.42 -13.40 -4.49
CA ARG A 743 -12.23 -13.98 -3.14
C ARG A 743 -10.94 -14.79 -3.04
N VAL A 744 -10.69 -15.64 -4.03
CA VAL A 744 -9.49 -16.49 -4.05
C VAL A 744 -8.23 -15.66 -4.28
N LEU A 745 -8.26 -14.64 -5.16
CA LEU A 745 -7.15 -13.70 -5.33
C LEU A 745 -6.83 -12.95 -4.03
N ARG A 746 -7.86 -12.49 -3.30
CA ARG A 746 -7.68 -11.84 -1.99
C ARG A 746 -7.12 -12.80 -0.96
N LEU A 747 -7.57 -14.05 -0.91
CA LEU A 747 -6.98 -15.09 -0.06
C LEU A 747 -5.48 -15.29 -0.37
N HIS A 748 -5.13 -15.40 -1.64
CA HIS A 748 -3.74 -15.53 -2.08
C HIS A 748 -2.88 -14.33 -1.67
N LEU A 749 -3.41 -13.10 -1.81
CA LEU A 749 -2.74 -11.88 -1.38
C LEU A 749 -2.60 -11.81 0.16
N VAL A 750 -3.63 -12.19 0.92
CA VAL A 750 -3.55 -12.30 2.39
C VAL A 750 -2.41 -13.23 2.79
N HIS A 751 -2.35 -14.44 2.25
CA HIS A 751 -1.30 -15.40 2.60
C HIS A 751 0.10 -14.97 2.15
N LEU A 752 0.20 -14.27 1.01
CA LEU A 752 1.42 -13.61 0.59
C LEU A 752 1.87 -12.58 1.63
N LEU A 753 0.96 -11.71 2.08
CA LEU A 753 1.25 -10.65 3.06
C LEU A 753 1.44 -11.19 4.49
N GLN A 754 0.81 -12.31 4.86
CA GLN A 754 1.06 -13.01 6.12
C GLN A 754 2.45 -13.67 6.16
N THR A 755 3.03 -13.98 4.99
CA THR A 755 4.40 -14.50 4.88
C THR A 755 5.42 -13.37 4.69
N LEU A 756 5.10 -12.39 3.84
CA LEU A 756 6.01 -11.36 3.33
C LEU A 756 5.38 -9.96 3.47
N SER A 757 5.20 -9.53 4.71
CA SER A 757 4.65 -8.21 5.09
C SER A 757 5.74 -7.11 5.14
N PRO A 758 5.38 -5.83 5.40
CA PRO A 758 6.35 -4.79 5.71
C PRO A 758 7.31 -5.12 6.86
N HIS A 759 6.88 -5.91 7.86
CA HIS A 759 7.75 -6.35 8.96
C HIS A 759 8.93 -7.19 8.44
N THR A 760 8.74 -7.90 7.33
CA THR A 760 9.80 -8.68 6.66
C THR A 760 10.94 -7.82 6.13
N ALA A 761 10.70 -6.52 5.88
CA ALA A 761 11.73 -5.61 5.36
C ALA A 761 12.92 -5.45 6.34
N GLU A 762 12.69 -5.67 7.64
CA GLU A 762 13.71 -5.56 8.68
C GLU A 762 14.28 -6.93 9.11
N LEU A 763 13.67 -8.02 8.65
CA LEU A 763 14.08 -9.39 8.99
C LEU A 763 15.11 -9.94 8.01
N ASP A 764 15.88 -10.91 8.49
CA ASP A 764 16.76 -11.70 7.65
C ASP A 764 15.98 -12.87 7.01
N ALA A 765 15.17 -12.56 5.99
CA ALA A 765 14.14 -13.43 5.44
C ALA A 765 14.31 -13.68 3.94
N GLY A 766 14.07 -14.93 3.51
CA GLY A 766 13.89 -15.28 2.09
C GLY A 766 12.42 -15.61 1.78
N VAL A 767 12.17 -16.20 0.61
CA VAL A 767 10.84 -16.63 0.16
C VAL A 767 10.67 -18.14 0.40
N PRO A 768 10.05 -18.58 1.51
CA PRO A 768 9.82 -20.00 1.76
C PRO A 768 8.78 -20.56 0.77
N ALA A 769 9.05 -21.74 0.19
CA ALA A 769 8.17 -22.34 -0.83
C ALA A 769 6.74 -22.66 -0.33
N ARG A 770 6.55 -22.77 0.99
CA ARG A 770 5.28 -23.08 1.65
C ARG A 770 4.75 -22.00 2.60
N GLY A 771 5.27 -20.78 2.47
CA GLY A 771 4.99 -19.71 3.43
C GLY A 771 5.40 -20.09 4.86
N LEU A 772 4.75 -19.46 5.84
CA LEU A 772 4.81 -19.86 7.26
C LEU A 772 3.60 -20.73 7.67
N HIS A 773 3.07 -21.55 6.75
CA HIS A 773 1.78 -22.22 6.91
C HIS A 773 1.90 -23.72 7.21
N GLY A 774 3.12 -24.27 7.16
CA GLY A 774 3.38 -25.68 7.41
C GLY A 774 4.85 -26.07 7.21
N GLU A 775 5.10 -27.38 7.23
CA GLU A 775 6.46 -27.94 7.34
C GLU A 775 6.96 -28.57 6.03
N ALA A 776 6.14 -28.64 4.99
CA ALA A 776 6.58 -29.09 3.67
C ALA A 776 7.74 -28.21 3.16
N TYR A 777 8.70 -28.85 2.48
CA TYR A 777 9.99 -28.25 2.11
C TYR A 777 10.79 -27.63 3.28
N ARG A 778 10.45 -27.96 4.54
CA ARG A 778 11.19 -27.56 5.75
C ARG A 778 11.34 -26.04 5.91
N GLY A 779 10.48 -25.25 5.26
CA GLY A 779 10.57 -23.79 5.21
C GLY A 779 11.68 -23.24 4.31
N HIS A 780 12.41 -24.08 3.57
CA HIS A 780 13.54 -23.65 2.75
C HIS A 780 13.15 -22.67 1.63
N VAL A 781 14.14 -21.90 1.21
CA VAL A 781 14.07 -20.85 0.19
C VAL A 781 14.67 -21.36 -1.11
N PHE A 782 13.86 -21.37 -2.16
CA PHE A 782 14.17 -21.88 -3.50
C PHE A 782 14.24 -20.73 -4.52
N TRP A 783 14.30 -21.07 -5.81
CA TRP A 783 14.15 -20.12 -6.91
C TRP A 783 12.74 -19.49 -7.00
N ASP A 784 11.75 -20.04 -6.30
CA ASP A 784 10.33 -19.63 -6.20
C ASP A 784 10.11 -18.12 -6.05
N SER A 785 11.07 -17.41 -5.46
CA SER A 785 11.11 -15.93 -5.46
C SER A 785 10.90 -15.30 -6.85
N LEU A 786 11.25 -16.00 -7.93
CA LEU A 786 11.04 -15.59 -9.32
C LEU A 786 9.57 -15.30 -9.66
N PHE A 787 8.63 -16.02 -9.03
CA PHE A 787 7.19 -15.84 -9.22
C PHE A 787 6.58 -14.85 -8.21
N VAL A 788 7.29 -14.58 -7.11
CA VAL A 788 6.82 -13.71 -6.02
C VAL A 788 7.30 -12.26 -6.20
N SER A 789 8.55 -12.08 -6.62
CA SER A 789 9.18 -10.77 -6.82
C SER A 789 8.44 -9.85 -7.81
N PRO A 790 7.84 -10.32 -8.91
CA PRO A 790 7.07 -9.46 -9.81
C PRO A 790 5.85 -8.81 -9.14
N VAL A 791 5.26 -9.47 -8.15
CA VAL A 791 4.15 -8.91 -7.36
C VAL A 791 4.67 -7.94 -6.30
N LEU A 792 5.66 -8.37 -5.52
CA LEU A 792 6.16 -7.58 -4.39
C LEU A 792 6.92 -6.34 -4.83
N SER A 793 7.71 -6.39 -5.91
CA SER A 793 8.53 -5.23 -6.33
C SER A 793 7.66 -4.05 -6.75
N LEU A 794 6.48 -4.32 -7.34
CA LEU A 794 5.50 -3.34 -7.76
C LEU A 794 4.56 -2.89 -6.62
N ARG A 795 4.71 -3.38 -5.40
CA ARG A 795 3.82 -3.04 -4.26
C ARG A 795 4.61 -2.63 -3.02
N LEU A 796 5.52 -3.49 -2.60
CA LEU A 796 6.35 -3.39 -1.41
C LEU A 796 7.84 -3.50 -1.81
N PRO A 797 8.41 -2.53 -2.55
CA PRO A 797 9.79 -2.59 -3.02
C PRO A 797 10.80 -2.76 -1.88
N ASN A 798 10.54 -2.18 -0.71
CA ASN A 798 11.40 -2.37 0.48
C ASN A 798 11.46 -3.83 0.96
N VAL A 799 10.35 -4.56 0.88
CA VAL A 799 10.32 -6.00 1.19
C VAL A 799 11.10 -6.76 0.13
N SER A 800 10.86 -6.49 -1.17
CA SER A 800 11.61 -7.09 -2.28
C SER A 800 13.13 -6.89 -2.13
N ARG A 801 13.55 -5.68 -1.74
CA ARG A 801 14.95 -5.36 -1.43
C ARG A 801 15.50 -6.21 -0.27
N SER A 802 14.76 -6.36 0.82
CA SER A 802 15.17 -7.21 1.95
C SER A 802 15.36 -8.68 1.55
N LEU A 803 14.47 -9.22 0.72
CA LEU A 803 14.58 -10.59 0.19
C LEU A 803 15.84 -10.78 -0.67
N LEU A 804 16.24 -9.76 -1.41
CA LEU A 804 17.52 -9.75 -2.13
C LEU A 804 18.71 -9.59 -1.18
N LEU A 805 18.59 -8.84 -0.09
CA LEU A 805 19.62 -8.75 0.94
C LEU A 805 19.83 -10.05 1.69
N TYR A 806 18.79 -10.88 1.87
CA TYR A 806 18.97 -12.26 2.35
C TYR A 806 19.94 -13.01 1.44
N ARG A 807 19.76 -12.95 0.11
CA ARG A 807 20.69 -13.57 -0.85
C ARG A 807 22.08 -12.93 -0.76
N TYR A 808 22.19 -11.61 -0.72
CA TYR A 808 23.47 -10.91 -0.59
C TYR A 808 24.26 -11.34 0.65
N ARG A 809 23.61 -11.45 1.82
CA ARG A 809 24.25 -11.92 3.07
C ARG A 809 24.81 -13.35 2.94
N ARG A 810 24.26 -14.17 2.04
CA ARG A 810 24.70 -15.54 1.74
C ARG A 810 25.67 -15.62 0.56
N LEU A 811 25.96 -14.51 -0.13
CA LEU A 811 26.94 -14.44 -1.23
C LEU A 811 28.32 -15.01 -0.85
N PRO A 812 28.87 -14.79 0.37
CA PRO A 812 30.12 -15.42 0.77
C PRO A 812 30.06 -16.96 0.85
N GLU A 813 28.93 -17.56 1.23
CA GLU A 813 28.76 -19.03 1.20
C GLU A 813 28.62 -19.52 -0.24
N ALA A 814 27.84 -18.84 -1.09
CA ALA A 814 27.73 -19.17 -2.51
C ALA A 814 29.10 -19.14 -3.23
N ARG A 815 29.97 -18.19 -2.88
CA ARG A 815 31.37 -18.13 -3.34
C ARG A 815 32.21 -19.31 -2.85
N ARG A 816 32.01 -19.74 -1.60
CA ARG A 816 32.69 -20.93 -1.05
C ARG A 816 32.21 -22.20 -1.73
N ALA A 817 30.92 -22.32 -2.00
CA ALA A 817 30.35 -23.43 -2.76
C ALA A 817 30.96 -23.52 -4.17
N ALA A 818 31.01 -22.41 -4.91
CA ALA A 818 31.64 -22.35 -6.23
C ALA A 818 33.12 -22.80 -6.17
N ARG A 819 33.91 -22.26 -5.22
CA ARG A 819 35.31 -22.64 -5.06
C ARG A 819 35.51 -24.11 -4.71
N ARG A 820 34.65 -24.69 -3.86
CA ARG A 820 34.67 -26.13 -3.54
C ARG A 820 34.37 -26.99 -4.76
N ALA A 821 33.50 -26.50 -5.66
CA ALA A 821 33.21 -27.13 -6.94
C ALA A 821 34.28 -26.86 -8.02
N GLY A 822 35.33 -26.07 -7.73
CA GLY A 822 36.41 -25.76 -8.67
C GLY A 822 36.15 -24.55 -9.57
N TYR A 823 35.13 -23.73 -9.26
CA TYR A 823 34.74 -22.55 -10.03
C TYR A 823 34.98 -21.25 -9.26
N LEU A 824 34.97 -20.14 -10.00
CA LEU A 824 34.88 -18.79 -9.44
C LEU A 824 33.42 -18.33 -9.41
N GLY A 825 33.16 -17.14 -8.86
CA GLY A 825 31.80 -16.60 -8.82
C GLY A 825 30.97 -17.11 -7.65
N ALA A 826 29.65 -17.04 -7.79
CA ALA A 826 28.66 -17.41 -6.78
C ALA A 826 27.76 -18.55 -7.25
N MET A 827 27.89 -19.72 -6.61
CA MET A 827 27.03 -20.88 -6.78
C MET A 827 26.03 -20.92 -5.62
N TYR A 828 24.89 -20.25 -5.79
CA TYR A 828 23.81 -20.28 -4.78
C TYR A 828 23.23 -21.70 -4.67
N PRO A 829 22.83 -22.14 -3.46
CA PRO A 829 22.25 -23.45 -3.26
C PRO A 829 20.83 -23.55 -3.83
N TRP A 830 20.43 -24.76 -4.24
CA TRP A 830 19.07 -25.06 -4.67
C TRP A 830 18.08 -24.86 -3.52
N GLN A 831 18.38 -25.43 -2.36
CA GLN A 831 17.65 -25.18 -1.12
C GLN A 831 18.54 -24.37 -0.17
N SER A 832 18.04 -23.20 0.21
CA SER A 832 18.72 -22.30 1.15
C SER A 832 17.90 -22.20 2.44
N GLY A 833 18.57 -22.23 3.60
CA GLY A 833 17.94 -22.01 4.89
C GLY A 833 18.68 -20.94 5.69
N SER A 834 19.32 -21.33 6.79
CA SER A 834 19.89 -20.41 7.77
C SER A 834 21.15 -19.68 7.28
N ASP A 835 22.19 -20.39 6.85
CA ASP A 835 23.52 -19.83 6.57
C ASP A 835 23.88 -19.75 5.06
N GLY A 836 23.00 -20.28 4.21
CA GLY A 836 23.18 -20.30 2.75
C GLY A 836 23.97 -21.49 2.21
N ARG A 837 24.26 -22.51 3.03
CA ARG A 837 24.79 -23.79 2.53
C ARG A 837 23.71 -24.53 1.74
N GLU A 838 24.15 -25.46 0.90
CA GLU A 838 23.23 -26.40 0.24
C GLU A 838 22.61 -27.33 1.28
N VAL A 839 21.28 -27.28 1.41
CA VAL A 839 20.51 -28.13 2.33
C VAL A 839 19.51 -29.02 1.59
N SER A 840 19.65 -29.16 0.27
CA SER A 840 18.95 -30.20 -0.49
C SER A 840 19.27 -31.57 0.07
N GLN A 841 18.27 -32.46 0.04
CA GLN A 841 18.45 -33.83 0.49
C GLN A 841 19.38 -34.58 -0.48
N GLU A 842 20.15 -35.53 0.02
CA GLU A 842 20.99 -36.42 -0.81
C GLU A 842 20.21 -37.64 -1.31
N VAL A 843 19.12 -38.00 -0.63
CA VAL A 843 18.24 -39.11 -0.95
C VAL A 843 16.79 -38.72 -0.67
N HIS A 844 15.85 -39.25 -1.46
CA HIS A 844 14.42 -39.11 -1.21
C HIS A 844 13.71 -40.46 -1.15
N LEU A 845 12.62 -40.53 -0.39
CA LEU A 845 11.72 -41.68 -0.37
C LEU A 845 10.67 -41.54 -1.48
N ASN A 846 10.57 -42.53 -2.38
CA ASN A 846 9.40 -42.68 -3.23
C ASN A 846 8.30 -43.43 -2.43
N PRO A 847 7.17 -42.80 -2.10
CA PRO A 847 6.11 -43.45 -1.33
C PRO A 847 5.37 -44.55 -2.10
N GLN A 848 5.46 -44.60 -3.43
CA GLN A 848 4.78 -45.62 -4.24
C GLN A 848 5.55 -46.95 -4.25
N SER A 849 6.87 -46.91 -4.38
CA SER A 849 7.74 -48.09 -4.34
C SER A 849 8.28 -48.42 -2.95
N GLY A 850 8.39 -47.41 -2.07
CA GLY A 850 9.06 -47.51 -0.77
C GLY A 850 10.59 -47.40 -0.86
N HIS A 851 11.15 -47.12 -2.04
CA HIS A 851 12.59 -47.02 -2.25
C HIS A 851 13.17 -45.66 -1.87
N TRP A 852 14.42 -45.68 -1.38
CA TRP A 852 15.23 -44.48 -1.17
C TRP A 852 16.16 -44.26 -2.37
N ASN A 853 15.86 -43.25 -3.16
CA ASN A 853 16.58 -42.96 -4.41
C ASN A 853 17.53 -41.76 -4.22
N PRO A 854 18.68 -41.73 -4.94
CA PRO A 854 19.54 -40.55 -4.97
C PRO A 854 18.76 -39.30 -5.41
N ASP A 855 19.07 -38.17 -4.78
CA ASP A 855 18.53 -36.87 -5.16
C ASP A 855 19.63 -36.00 -5.76
N ALA A 856 19.45 -35.64 -7.04
CA ALA A 856 20.41 -34.85 -7.81
C ALA A 856 20.06 -33.35 -7.84
N SER A 857 19.04 -32.90 -7.09
CA SER A 857 18.49 -31.53 -7.19
C SER A 857 19.52 -30.42 -6.98
N ALA A 858 20.60 -30.67 -6.23
CA ALA A 858 21.69 -29.72 -6.04
C ALA A 858 22.40 -29.30 -7.35
N ARG A 859 22.20 -30.05 -8.45
CA ARG A 859 22.66 -29.68 -9.81
C ARG A 859 21.80 -28.62 -10.50
N ALA A 860 20.67 -28.21 -9.90
CA ALA A 860 19.80 -27.15 -10.41
C ALA A 860 20.38 -25.75 -10.12
N HIS A 861 21.54 -25.45 -10.72
CA HIS A 861 22.28 -24.20 -10.48
C HIS A 861 21.56 -22.94 -10.99
N HIS A 862 20.47 -23.09 -11.75
CA HIS A 862 19.68 -21.98 -12.27
C HIS A 862 19.00 -21.12 -11.19
N VAL A 863 19.02 -21.53 -9.91
CA VAL A 863 18.66 -20.67 -8.78
C VAL A 863 19.44 -19.36 -8.77
N GLY A 864 20.74 -19.37 -9.13
CA GLY A 864 21.54 -18.15 -9.25
C GLY A 864 21.02 -17.21 -10.35
N LEU A 865 20.51 -17.76 -11.45
CA LEU A 865 19.91 -16.98 -12.54
C LEU A 865 18.62 -16.29 -12.09
N ALA A 866 17.80 -16.96 -11.27
CA ALA A 866 16.61 -16.36 -10.68
C ALA A 866 16.95 -15.20 -9.71
N VAL A 867 18.00 -15.36 -8.89
CA VAL A 867 18.49 -14.28 -8.02
C VAL A 867 18.94 -13.06 -8.83
N ALA A 868 19.72 -13.28 -9.89
CA ALA A 868 20.14 -12.22 -10.79
C ALA A 868 18.96 -11.54 -11.49
N TYR A 869 18.00 -12.31 -11.98
CA TYR A 869 16.80 -11.77 -12.62
C TYR A 869 16.01 -10.88 -11.67
N ASN A 870 15.75 -11.35 -10.44
CA ASN A 870 15.02 -10.57 -9.44
C ASN A 870 15.78 -9.30 -9.03
N ALA A 871 17.11 -9.34 -8.92
CA ALA A 871 17.92 -8.17 -8.62
C ALA A 871 17.84 -7.10 -9.72
N TRP A 872 17.89 -7.52 -10.99
CA TRP A 872 17.74 -6.61 -12.13
C TRP A 872 16.33 -6.04 -12.22
N GLN A 873 15.29 -6.89 -12.08
CA GLN A 873 13.90 -6.42 -12.12
C GLN A 873 13.58 -5.47 -10.96
N HIS A 874 14.14 -5.69 -9.78
CA HIS A 874 14.02 -4.76 -8.67
C HIS A 874 14.55 -3.37 -9.04
N TYR A 875 15.72 -3.29 -9.67
CA TYR A 875 16.25 -2.03 -10.20
C TYR A 875 15.35 -1.44 -11.29
N GLN A 876 14.86 -2.25 -12.22
CA GLN A 876 13.98 -1.78 -13.30
C GLN A 876 12.69 -1.14 -12.79
N VAL A 877 12.11 -1.70 -11.73
CA VAL A 877 10.90 -1.19 -11.08
C VAL A 877 11.18 0.06 -10.25
N THR A 878 12.25 0.06 -9.46
CA THR A 878 12.49 1.11 -8.45
C THR A 878 13.33 2.28 -8.96
N GLY A 879 14.22 2.03 -9.92
CA GLY A 879 15.31 2.95 -10.27
C GLY A 879 16.37 3.09 -9.18
N ASP A 880 16.41 2.20 -8.18
CA ASP A 880 17.33 2.27 -7.03
C ASP A 880 18.78 1.97 -7.45
N ARG A 881 19.51 3.03 -7.84
CA ARG A 881 20.93 2.96 -8.17
C ARG A 881 21.80 2.67 -6.95
N GLN A 882 21.37 3.09 -5.76
CA GLN A 882 22.13 2.83 -4.54
C GLN A 882 22.13 1.34 -4.22
N PHE A 883 21.01 0.64 -4.42
CA PHE A 883 20.96 -0.82 -4.34
C PHE A 883 21.94 -1.48 -5.32
N LEU A 884 22.04 -1.02 -6.57
CA LEU A 884 23.01 -1.57 -7.53
C LEU A 884 24.46 -1.36 -7.06
N ILE A 885 24.79 -0.15 -6.60
CA ILE A 885 26.12 0.20 -6.08
C ILE A 885 26.51 -0.70 -4.91
N ASP A 886 25.62 -0.81 -3.91
CA ASP A 886 25.96 -1.45 -2.65
C ASP A 886 25.87 -2.98 -2.70
N TYR A 887 24.97 -3.54 -3.53
CA TYR A 887 24.61 -4.96 -3.46
C TYR A 887 24.40 -5.61 -4.84
N GLY A 888 23.56 -5.00 -5.68
CA GLY A 888 23.03 -5.61 -6.90
C GLY A 888 24.11 -5.99 -7.91
N THR A 889 25.02 -5.05 -8.22
CA THR A 889 26.06 -5.28 -9.23
C THR A 889 27.06 -6.35 -8.78
N GLU A 890 27.42 -6.41 -7.49
CA GLU A 890 28.29 -7.46 -6.97
C GLU A 890 27.66 -8.86 -7.13
N MET A 891 26.35 -8.99 -6.84
CA MET A 891 25.64 -10.25 -7.05
C MET A 891 25.62 -10.65 -8.53
N LEU A 892 25.25 -9.74 -9.42
CA LEU A 892 25.19 -9.99 -10.87
C LEU A 892 26.56 -10.43 -11.42
N VAL A 893 27.63 -9.73 -11.03
CA VAL A 893 29.01 -10.02 -11.45
C VAL A 893 29.45 -11.41 -10.98
N GLU A 894 29.23 -11.77 -9.73
CA GLU A 894 29.66 -13.08 -9.22
C GLU A 894 28.82 -14.23 -9.77
N ILE A 895 27.53 -14.02 -10.01
CA ILE A 895 26.68 -15.03 -10.67
C ILE A 895 27.15 -15.22 -12.12
N ALA A 896 27.38 -14.13 -12.88
CA ALA A 896 27.91 -14.20 -14.24
C ALA A 896 29.27 -14.92 -14.29
N ARG A 897 30.17 -14.62 -13.36
CA ARG A 897 31.49 -15.26 -13.24
C ARG A 897 31.39 -16.78 -13.02
N PHE A 898 30.42 -17.24 -12.24
CA PHE A 898 30.17 -18.68 -12.06
C PHE A 898 29.77 -19.34 -13.39
N TRP A 899 28.81 -18.76 -14.12
CA TRP A 899 28.36 -19.30 -15.40
C TRP A 899 29.43 -19.29 -16.48
N VAL A 900 30.24 -18.24 -16.56
CA VAL A 900 31.41 -18.17 -17.47
C VAL A 900 32.46 -19.21 -17.10
N GLY A 901 32.68 -19.43 -15.79
CA GLY A 901 33.61 -20.45 -15.29
C GLY A 901 33.14 -21.88 -15.56
N LEU A 902 31.83 -22.11 -15.51
CA LEU A 902 31.21 -23.40 -15.81
C LEU A 902 31.21 -23.72 -17.31
N ALA A 903 31.15 -22.69 -18.15
CA ALA A 903 31.14 -22.83 -19.61
C ALA A 903 32.50 -23.29 -20.16
N SER A 904 32.47 -24.35 -20.97
CA SER A 904 33.64 -24.93 -21.64
C SER A 904 33.54 -24.75 -23.16
N PHE A 905 34.62 -24.27 -23.79
CA PHE A 905 34.66 -24.11 -25.24
C PHE A 905 34.82 -25.46 -25.95
N ASP A 906 33.96 -25.71 -26.93
CA ASP A 906 34.01 -26.88 -27.80
C ASP A 906 34.58 -26.46 -29.16
N ASP A 907 35.84 -26.81 -29.41
CA ASP A 907 36.57 -26.48 -30.64
C ASP A 907 35.90 -27.04 -31.90
N THR A 908 35.19 -28.16 -31.78
CA THR A 908 34.54 -28.80 -32.95
C THR A 908 33.33 -28.01 -33.42
N ARG A 909 32.66 -27.31 -32.49
CA ARG A 909 31.46 -26.49 -32.75
C ARG A 909 31.79 -25.01 -32.86
N GLY A 910 32.96 -24.59 -32.36
CA GLY A 910 33.31 -23.19 -32.18
C GLY A 910 32.39 -22.47 -31.19
N ARG A 911 31.87 -23.19 -30.18
CA ARG A 911 30.85 -22.71 -29.24
C ARG A 911 31.11 -23.15 -27.81
N TYR A 912 30.62 -22.38 -26.83
CA TYR A 912 30.67 -22.75 -25.42
C TYR A 912 29.51 -23.66 -25.04
N THR A 913 29.76 -24.61 -24.16
CA THR A 913 28.79 -25.59 -23.65
C THR A 913 28.79 -25.61 -22.13
N ILE A 914 27.63 -25.93 -21.54
CA ILE A 914 27.43 -26.14 -20.10
C ILE A 914 26.89 -27.56 -19.93
N ARG A 915 27.46 -28.35 -19.01
CA ARG A 915 27.22 -29.79 -18.92
C ARG A 915 26.88 -30.24 -17.51
N GLY A 916 26.15 -31.35 -17.40
CA GLY A 916 25.86 -32.02 -16.11
C GLY A 916 25.01 -31.20 -15.13
N ILE A 917 24.06 -30.42 -15.65
CA ILE A 917 23.15 -29.55 -14.86
C ILE A 917 21.72 -30.09 -14.89
N ILE A 918 20.87 -29.55 -14.01
CA ILE A 918 19.42 -29.77 -14.08
C ILE A 918 18.76 -28.44 -14.45
N GLY A 919 17.88 -28.46 -15.45
CA GLY A 919 17.05 -27.32 -15.81
C GLY A 919 15.81 -27.19 -14.92
N PRO A 920 14.93 -26.21 -15.17
CA PRO A 920 13.64 -26.13 -14.47
C PRO A 920 12.83 -27.43 -14.49
N ASP A 921 12.90 -28.23 -15.55
CA ASP A 921 12.27 -29.55 -15.58
C ASP A 921 13.09 -30.59 -14.81
N GLU A 922 12.76 -30.75 -13.54
CA GLU A 922 13.43 -31.67 -12.61
C GLU A 922 13.24 -33.17 -12.94
N PHE A 923 12.35 -33.54 -13.88
CA PHE A 923 12.28 -34.94 -14.32
C PHE A 923 13.57 -35.38 -15.02
N HIS A 924 14.21 -34.47 -15.74
CA HIS A 924 15.45 -34.74 -16.46
C HIS A 924 16.66 -34.46 -15.58
N SER A 925 16.94 -35.41 -14.68
CA SER A 925 18.13 -35.43 -13.83
C SER A 925 19.35 -36.06 -14.50
N GLY A 926 19.20 -36.59 -15.72
CA GLY A 926 20.27 -37.18 -16.52
C GLY A 926 19.79 -37.73 -17.87
N TYR A 927 20.55 -38.67 -18.41
CA TYR A 927 20.21 -39.40 -19.64
C TYR A 927 19.82 -40.86 -19.32
N PRO A 928 19.18 -41.60 -20.23
CA PRO A 928 18.92 -43.03 -20.07
C PRO A 928 20.18 -43.82 -19.65
N GLY A 929 20.10 -44.53 -18.52
CA GLY A 929 21.21 -45.28 -17.92
C GLY A 929 22.24 -44.44 -17.15
N LYS A 930 22.00 -43.14 -16.99
CA LYS A 930 22.82 -42.15 -16.25
C LYS A 930 21.92 -41.11 -15.58
N GLU A 931 20.91 -41.59 -14.85
CA GLU A 931 19.76 -40.82 -14.40
C GLU A 931 20.09 -39.66 -13.45
N TYR A 932 21.30 -39.57 -12.89
CA TYR A 932 21.68 -38.57 -11.88
C TYR A 932 22.90 -37.71 -12.25
N ASP A 933 23.40 -37.84 -13.49
CA ASP A 933 24.61 -37.15 -13.96
C ASP A 933 24.35 -35.70 -14.42
N GLY A 934 23.08 -35.31 -14.55
CA GLY A 934 22.63 -34.06 -15.16
C GLY A 934 22.55 -34.14 -16.69
N VAL A 935 21.89 -33.17 -17.30
CA VAL A 935 21.78 -32.98 -18.76
C VAL A 935 22.75 -31.91 -19.26
N ASP A 936 23.02 -31.94 -20.57
CA ASP A 936 23.92 -30.98 -21.21
C ASP A 936 23.13 -29.92 -21.98
N ASN A 937 23.62 -28.69 -21.93
CA ASN A 937 23.16 -27.55 -22.72
C ASN A 937 21.65 -27.30 -22.64
N ASN A 938 21.07 -27.33 -21.43
CA ASN A 938 19.70 -26.91 -21.20
C ASN A 938 19.47 -25.50 -21.76
N ALA A 939 18.49 -25.33 -22.65
CA ALA A 939 18.30 -24.08 -23.38
C ALA A 939 17.93 -22.92 -22.47
N TYR A 940 17.07 -23.14 -21.47
CA TYR A 940 16.74 -22.10 -20.49
C TYR A 940 18.00 -21.59 -19.78
N THR A 941 18.82 -22.51 -19.28
CA THR A 941 20.03 -22.21 -18.53
C THR A 941 21.06 -21.49 -19.41
N ASN A 942 21.34 -21.99 -20.61
CA ASN A 942 22.33 -21.39 -21.51
C ASN A 942 21.92 -19.97 -21.95
N VAL A 943 20.65 -19.74 -22.28
CA VAL A 943 20.16 -18.42 -22.67
C VAL A 943 20.14 -17.45 -21.48
N MET A 944 19.70 -17.89 -20.31
CA MET A 944 19.68 -17.04 -19.11
C MET A 944 21.08 -16.78 -18.56
N ALA A 945 22.04 -17.69 -18.74
CA ALA A 945 23.46 -17.45 -18.46
C ALA A 945 24.02 -16.30 -19.33
N VAL A 946 23.69 -16.28 -20.61
CA VAL A 946 24.05 -15.17 -21.51
C VAL A 946 23.37 -13.88 -21.07
N TRP A 947 22.09 -13.94 -20.71
CA TRP A 947 21.34 -12.79 -20.21
C TRP A 947 21.98 -12.19 -18.95
N VAL A 948 22.36 -12.99 -17.95
CA VAL A 948 22.98 -12.45 -16.72
C VAL A 948 24.36 -11.86 -16.97
N ILE A 949 25.15 -12.43 -17.89
CA ILE A 949 26.46 -11.87 -18.25
C ILE A 949 26.28 -10.47 -18.85
N LEU A 950 25.30 -10.30 -19.74
CA LEU A 950 24.98 -8.99 -20.32
C LEU A 950 24.50 -8.01 -19.26
N ARG A 951 23.57 -8.43 -18.39
CA ARG A 951 23.08 -7.56 -17.30
C ARG A 951 24.16 -7.19 -16.28
N ALA A 952 25.13 -8.07 -16.04
CA ALA A 952 26.28 -7.75 -15.19
C ALA A 952 27.17 -6.67 -15.84
N MET A 953 27.39 -6.73 -17.15
CA MET A 953 28.11 -5.70 -17.90
C MET A 953 27.34 -4.37 -17.89
N ASP A 954 26.03 -4.39 -18.17
CA ASP A 954 25.16 -3.21 -18.11
C ASP A 954 25.18 -2.58 -16.71
N ALA A 955 25.09 -3.40 -15.65
CA ALA A 955 25.14 -2.93 -14.27
C ALA A 955 26.48 -2.25 -13.94
N LEU A 956 27.61 -2.79 -14.41
CA LEU A 956 28.93 -2.16 -14.25
C LEU A 956 28.99 -0.80 -14.97
N GLU A 957 28.40 -0.68 -16.15
CA GLU A 957 28.34 0.57 -16.90
C GLU A 957 27.49 1.64 -16.20
N LEU A 958 26.41 1.23 -15.54
CA LEU A 958 25.52 2.09 -14.76
C LEU A 958 26.17 2.65 -13.48
N LEU A 959 27.18 1.97 -12.93
CA LEU A 959 27.86 2.44 -11.71
C LEU A 959 28.65 3.72 -11.97
N PRO A 960 28.65 4.70 -11.04
CA PRO A 960 29.60 5.80 -11.08
C PRO A 960 31.04 5.28 -11.10
N LEU A 961 31.95 6.03 -11.73
CA LEU A 961 33.33 5.57 -11.97
C LEU A 961 34.04 5.08 -10.71
N ARG A 962 33.89 5.81 -9.59
CA ARG A 962 34.55 5.44 -8.33
C ARG A 962 34.02 4.11 -7.81
N ASP A 963 32.71 3.97 -7.67
CA ASP A 963 32.07 2.76 -7.13
C ASP A 963 32.35 1.54 -8.04
N ARG A 964 32.41 1.77 -9.35
CA ARG A 964 32.81 0.75 -10.33
C ARG A 964 34.24 0.26 -10.09
N LEU A 965 35.19 1.17 -9.91
CA LEU A 965 36.60 0.82 -9.65
C LEU A 965 36.75 0.09 -8.31
N ASP A 966 36.04 0.55 -7.27
CA ASP A 966 36.05 -0.08 -5.95
C ASP A 966 35.48 -1.51 -6.02
N LEU A 967 34.35 -1.71 -6.74
CA LEU A 967 33.76 -3.04 -6.94
C LEU A 967 34.70 -3.95 -7.75
N VAL A 968 35.22 -3.46 -8.88
CA VAL A 968 36.16 -4.22 -9.74
C VAL A 968 37.38 -4.65 -8.93
N GLY A 969 37.94 -3.76 -8.10
CA GLY A 969 39.03 -4.09 -7.18
C GLY A 969 38.63 -5.11 -6.11
N LYS A 970 37.44 -4.95 -5.52
CA LYS A 970 36.90 -5.87 -4.48
C LYS A 970 36.72 -7.30 -5.01
N VAL A 971 36.18 -7.46 -6.22
CA VAL A 971 35.95 -8.78 -6.82
C VAL A 971 37.14 -9.27 -7.66
N GLY A 972 38.18 -8.46 -7.85
CA GLY A 972 39.34 -8.77 -8.67
C GLY A 972 39.00 -9.04 -10.14
N LEU A 973 38.07 -8.29 -10.73
CA LEU A 973 37.63 -8.47 -12.12
C LEU A 973 38.65 -7.89 -13.10
N THR A 974 39.12 -8.70 -14.05
CA THR A 974 40.11 -8.24 -15.06
C THR A 974 39.47 -7.94 -16.41
N THR A 975 40.17 -7.17 -17.25
CA THR A 975 39.73 -6.90 -18.63
C THR A 975 39.66 -8.20 -19.44
N GLU A 976 40.61 -9.12 -19.25
CA GLU A 976 40.59 -10.42 -19.95
C GLU A 976 39.38 -11.28 -19.56
N GLU A 977 38.91 -11.19 -18.30
CA GLU A 977 37.64 -11.81 -17.91
C GLU A 977 36.48 -11.19 -18.69
N LEU A 978 36.37 -9.86 -18.78
CA LEU A 978 35.31 -9.19 -19.53
C LEU A 978 35.34 -9.50 -21.04
N ASP A 979 36.54 -9.61 -21.63
CA ASP A 979 36.69 -10.04 -23.02
C ASP A 979 36.18 -11.47 -23.23
N ARG A 980 36.48 -12.38 -22.28
CA ARG A 980 35.94 -13.74 -22.28
C ARG A 980 34.42 -13.73 -22.10
N TRP A 981 33.88 -12.83 -21.27
CA TRP A 981 32.43 -12.70 -21.08
C TRP A 981 31.75 -12.32 -22.40
N ASP A 982 32.29 -11.33 -23.13
CA ASP A 982 31.77 -10.96 -24.45
C ASP A 982 31.84 -12.13 -25.45
N ASP A 983 32.95 -12.88 -25.49
CA ASP A 983 33.07 -14.06 -26.38
C ASP A 983 32.06 -15.17 -26.03
N VAL A 984 31.88 -15.48 -24.73
CA VAL A 984 30.88 -16.46 -24.27
C VAL A 984 29.47 -16.05 -24.68
N THR A 985 29.10 -14.78 -24.52
CA THR A 985 27.75 -14.29 -24.87
C THR A 985 27.43 -14.33 -26.36
N ARG A 986 28.43 -14.48 -27.23
CA ARG A 986 28.25 -14.59 -28.69
C ARG A 986 28.27 -16.03 -29.17
N ARG A 987 28.84 -16.94 -28.38
CA ARG A 987 29.16 -18.31 -28.80
C ARG A 987 28.60 -19.38 -27.89
N MET A 988 27.78 -19.06 -26.90
CA MET A 988 27.06 -20.08 -26.14
C MET A 988 26.21 -20.95 -27.08
N PHE A 989 26.25 -22.26 -26.88
CA PHE A 989 25.44 -23.21 -27.63
C PHE A 989 24.01 -23.24 -27.10
N VAL A 990 23.03 -23.25 -28.01
CA VAL A 990 21.62 -23.51 -27.70
C VAL A 990 21.13 -24.60 -28.66
N PRO A 991 20.54 -25.69 -28.14
CA PRO A 991 20.05 -26.78 -28.98
C PRO A 991 18.67 -26.46 -29.59
N PHE A 992 18.47 -26.88 -30.84
CA PHE A 992 17.21 -26.77 -31.58
C PHE A 992 16.93 -28.08 -32.31
N HIS A 993 15.66 -28.44 -32.46
CA HIS A 993 15.20 -29.58 -33.28
C HIS A 993 13.81 -29.27 -33.84
N ASP A 994 13.41 -29.82 -34.98
CA ASP A 994 12.06 -29.68 -35.55
C ASP A 994 11.48 -28.25 -35.55
N ASP A 995 12.33 -27.24 -35.84
CA ASP A 995 12.03 -25.80 -35.75
C ASP A 995 11.61 -25.29 -34.36
N VAL A 996 11.84 -26.04 -33.27
CA VAL A 996 11.60 -25.64 -31.89
C VAL A 996 12.90 -25.50 -31.10
N ILE A 997 12.84 -24.77 -29.98
CA ILE A 997 13.92 -24.75 -28.99
C ILE A 997 13.96 -26.13 -28.32
N SER A 998 15.09 -26.82 -28.38
CA SER A 998 15.25 -28.10 -27.67
C SER A 998 15.48 -27.83 -26.18
N GLN A 999 14.85 -28.60 -25.29
CA GLN A 999 14.94 -28.37 -23.85
C GLN A 999 16.39 -28.52 -23.37
N PHE A 1000 17.09 -29.53 -23.88
CA PHE A 1000 18.51 -29.79 -23.69
C PHE A 1000 19.06 -30.61 -24.86
N GLU A 1001 20.38 -30.75 -24.96
CA GLU A 1001 21.01 -31.50 -26.04
C GLU A 1001 20.60 -32.98 -26.01
N GLY A 1002 20.06 -33.51 -27.11
CA GLY A 1002 19.61 -34.90 -27.19
C GLY A 1002 18.16 -35.16 -26.74
N TYR A 1003 17.41 -34.14 -26.28
CA TYR A 1003 15.99 -34.31 -25.90
C TYR A 1003 15.15 -34.93 -27.04
N SER A 1004 15.43 -34.55 -28.28
CA SER A 1004 14.72 -35.07 -29.46
C SER A 1004 14.93 -36.56 -29.71
N GLU A 1005 15.96 -37.15 -29.12
CA GLU A 1005 16.31 -38.58 -29.24
C GLU A 1005 15.57 -39.45 -28.21
N LEU A 1006 14.97 -38.83 -27.19
CA LEU A 1006 14.16 -39.54 -26.19
C LEU A 1006 12.88 -40.12 -26.80
N THR A 1007 12.35 -41.17 -26.16
CA THR A 1007 11.13 -41.85 -26.62
C THR A 1007 9.90 -41.01 -26.30
N GLU A 1008 8.86 -41.05 -27.13
CA GLU A 1008 7.57 -40.43 -26.74
C GLU A 1008 6.89 -41.26 -25.64
N LEU A 1009 6.33 -40.58 -24.64
CA LEU A 1009 5.51 -41.24 -23.62
C LEU A 1009 4.13 -41.56 -24.18
N ASP A 1010 3.59 -42.72 -23.84
CA ASP A 1010 2.18 -43.05 -24.10
C ASP A 1010 1.25 -42.32 -23.10
N TRP A 1011 1.07 -41.01 -23.31
CA TRP A 1011 0.31 -40.13 -22.45
C TRP A 1011 -1.13 -40.60 -22.20
N GLU A 1012 -1.79 -41.14 -23.23
CA GLU A 1012 -3.17 -41.58 -23.14
C GLU A 1012 -3.29 -42.80 -22.21
N ARG A 1013 -2.42 -43.80 -22.38
CA ARG A 1013 -2.38 -44.98 -21.50
C ARG A 1013 -2.13 -44.60 -20.05
N TYR A 1014 -1.15 -43.73 -19.77
CA TYR A 1014 -0.85 -43.32 -18.38
C TYR A 1014 -1.99 -42.52 -17.75
N ARG A 1015 -2.61 -41.58 -18.50
CA ARG A 1015 -3.79 -40.84 -18.02
C ARG A 1015 -4.97 -41.76 -17.72
N GLN A 1016 -5.22 -42.76 -18.57
CA GLN A 1016 -6.29 -43.74 -18.35
C GLN A 1016 -6.02 -44.66 -17.15
N ARG A 1017 -4.77 -45.09 -16.96
CA ARG A 1017 -4.40 -46.02 -15.89
C ARG A 1017 -4.39 -45.37 -14.50
N TYR A 1018 -3.86 -44.16 -14.39
CA TYR A 1018 -3.59 -43.51 -13.09
C TYR A 1018 -4.52 -42.35 -12.76
N GLY A 1019 -5.18 -41.76 -13.75
CA GLY A 1019 -5.97 -40.53 -13.59
C GLY A 1019 -5.10 -39.30 -13.36
N ASN A 1020 -4.39 -39.25 -12.23
CA ASN A 1020 -3.42 -38.21 -11.91
C ASN A 1020 -1.98 -38.68 -12.22
N ILE A 1021 -1.32 -37.98 -13.14
CA ILE A 1021 0.06 -38.28 -13.59
C ILE A 1021 1.05 -37.18 -13.22
N GLN A 1022 0.70 -36.24 -12.33
CA GLN A 1022 1.55 -35.13 -11.91
C GLN A 1022 2.89 -35.60 -11.31
N ARG A 1023 2.89 -36.76 -10.65
CA ARG A 1023 4.11 -37.39 -10.11
C ARG A 1023 4.55 -38.57 -10.97
N LEU A 1024 4.70 -38.32 -12.27
CA LEU A 1024 5.15 -39.31 -13.24
C LEU A 1024 6.52 -39.90 -12.88
N ASP A 1025 7.40 -39.10 -12.27
CA ASP A 1025 8.67 -39.53 -11.68
C ASP A 1025 8.48 -40.72 -10.72
N ARG A 1026 7.48 -40.64 -9.83
CA ARG A 1026 7.21 -41.70 -8.84
C ARG A 1026 6.55 -42.92 -9.47
N ILE A 1027 5.65 -42.68 -10.43
CA ILE A 1027 4.90 -43.73 -11.12
C ILE A 1027 5.84 -44.59 -11.95
N LEU A 1028 6.69 -43.97 -12.77
CA LEU A 1028 7.64 -44.70 -13.62
C LEU A 1028 8.68 -45.43 -12.78
N GLU A 1029 9.20 -44.81 -11.72
CA GLU A 1029 10.16 -45.49 -10.84
C GLU A 1029 9.53 -46.72 -10.15
N ALA A 1030 8.25 -46.65 -9.76
CA ALA A 1030 7.54 -47.81 -9.21
C ALA A 1030 7.25 -48.91 -10.24
N GLU A 1031 7.41 -48.63 -11.54
CA GLU A 1031 7.35 -49.60 -12.63
C GLU A 1031 8.75 -50.06 -13.10
N ASP A 1032 9.81 -49.79 -12.31
CA ASP A 1032 11.22 -50.05 -12.65
C ASP A 1032 11.66 -49.36 -13.96
N ASP A 1033 11.08 -48.18 -14.23
CA ASP A 1033 11.36 -47.33 -15.38
C ASP A 1033 11.80 -45.92 -14.92
N SER A 1034 12.23 -45.07 -15.86
CA SER A 1034 12.71 -43.72 -15.60
C SER A 1034 12.07 -42.71 -16.52
N VAL A 1035 11.66 -41.58 -15.95
CA VAL A 1035 11.13 -40.46 -16.73
C VAL A 1035 12.19 -39.87 -17.70
N ASN A 1036 13.48 -40.05 -17.39
CA ASN A 1036 14.60 -39.65 -18.27
C ASN A 1036 14.61 -40.39 -19.62
N ASN A 1037 13.84 -41.48 -19.76
CA ASN A 1037 13.71 -42.22 -21.03
C ASN A 1037 12.77 -41.55 -22.03
N TYR A 1038 12.01 -40.55 -21.58
CA TYR A 1038 10.85 -40.03 -22.30
C TYR A 1038 10.91 -38.52 -22.54
N LYS A 1039 10.27 -38.09 -23.64
CA LYS A 1039 9.92 -36.68 -23.89
C LYS A 1039 8.77 -36.25 -22.98
N ALA A 1040 9.06 -36.11 -21.69
CA ALA A 1040 8.06 -35.79 -20.67
C ALA A 1040 8.60 -34.80 -19.64
N SER A 1041 7.90 -33.68 -19.45
CA SER A 1041 8.31 -32.61 -18.53
C SER A 1041 7.43 -32.55 -17.28
N LYS A 1042 8.04 -32.25 -16.13
CA LYS A 1042 7.38 -31.96 -14.86
C LYS A 1042 6.66 -30.63 -14.92
N GLN A 1043 7.37 -29.62 -15.42
CA GLN A 1043 6.97 -28.22 -15.44
C GLN A 1043 7.62 -27.52 -16.63
N ALA A 1044 7.23 -26.26 -16.87
CA ALA A 1044 7.82 -25.45 -17.92
C ALA A 1044 9.34 -25.28 -17.74
N ASP A 1045 10.10 -25.56 -18.81
CA ASP A 1045 11.55 -25.38 -18.90
C ASP A 1045 11.92 -24.43 -20.05
N ALA A 1046 11.92 -24.90 -21.30
CA ALA A 1046 12.14 -24.02 -22.45
C ALA A 1046 11.12 -22.87 -22.50
N LEU A 1047 9.88 -23.13 -22.05
CA LEU A 1047 8.82 -22.13 -22.00
C LEU A 1047 9.05 -21.04 -20.94
N MET A 1048 9.94 -21.25 -19.96
CA MET A 1048 10.32 -20.21 -19.00
C MET A 1048 11.00 -19.02 -19.69
N LEU A 1049 11.65 -19.23 -20.84
CA LEU A 1049 12.24 -18.13 -21.62
C LEU A 1049 11.17 -17.13 -22.07
N PHE A 1050 9.98 -17.62 -22.47
CA PHE A 1050 8.86 -16.77 -22.88
C PHE A 1050 8.09 -16.16 -21.69
N TYR A 1051 8.25 -16.73 -20.49
CA TYR A 1051 7.70 -16.18 -19.26
C TYR A 1051 8.54 -15.00 -18.74
N LEU A 1052 9.87 -15.12 -18.80
CA LEU A 1052 10.80 -14.13 -18.24
C LEU A 1052 11.18 -13.01 -19.20
N LEU A 1053 11.25 -13.31 -20.50
CA LEU A 1053 11.78 -12.38 -21.50
C LEU A 1053 10.71 -12.04 -22.53
N SER A 1054 10.67 -10.76 -22.90
CA SER A 1054 9.86 -10.33 -24.04
C SER A 1054 10.35 -11.02 -25.33
N SER A 1055 9.46 -11.14 -26.33
CA SER A 1055 9.82 -11.73 -27.62
C SER A 1055 10.98 -10.97 -28.29
N GLU A 1056 11.03 -9.64 -28.13
CA GLU A 1056 12.10 -8.80 -28.65
C GLU A 1056 13.45 -9.07 -27.97
N GLU A 1057 13.47 -9.18 -26.64
CA GLU A 1057 14.70 -9.50 -25.90
C GLU A 1057 15.23 -10.89 -26.29
N LEU A 1058 14.35 -11.89 -26.37
CA LEU A 1058 14.75 -13.25 -26.70
C LEU A 1058 15.30 -13.36 -28.14
N LEU A 1059 14.66 -12.69 -29.10
CA LEU A 1059 15.17 -12.58 -30.47
C LEU A 1059 16.53 -11.86 -30.50
N GLY A 1060 16.70 -10.81 -29.70
CA GLY A 1060 17.98 -10.11 -29.54
C GLY A 1060 19.09 -11.01 -29.00
N LEU A 1061 18.78 -11.83 -27.99
CA LEU A 1061 19.73 -12.81 -27.43
C LEU A 1061 20.11 -13.88 -28.46
N PHE A 1062 19.15 -14.45 -29.19
CA PHE A 1062 19.45 -15.42 -30.25
C PHE A 1062 20.27 -14.81 -31.39
N GLY A 1063 19.93 -13.59 -31.81
CA GLY A 1063 20.71 -12.85 -32.80
C GLY A 1063 22.15 -12.62 -32.36
N ARG A 1064 22.36 -12.26 -31.09
CA ARG A 1064 23.70 -12.11 -30.49
C ARG A 1064 24.48 -13.43 -30.50
N LEU A 1065 23.81 -14.55 -30.24
CA LEU A 1065 24.38 -15.91 -30.26
C LEU A 1065 24.59 -16.46 -31.68
N GLY A 1066 24.25 -15.68 -32.71
CA GLY A 1066 24.36 -16.08 -34.11
C GLY A 1066 23.32 -17.11 -34.54
N TYR A 1067 22.18 -17.20 -33.84
CA TYR A 1067 21.04 -18.02 -34.21
C TYR A 1067 19.97 -17.17 -34.91
N ARG A 1068 19.35 -17.75 -35.94
CA ARG A 1068 18.16 -17.19 -36.58
C ARG A 1068 16.95 -17.91 -35.99
N PHE A 1069 16.14 -17.19 -35.23
CA PHE A 1069 14.90 -17.68 -34.63
C PHE A 1069 13.75 -16.84 -35.16
N GLU A 1070 12.88 -17.45 -35.97
CA GLU A 1070 11.75 -16.77 -36.59
C GLU A 1070 10.57 -16.67 -35.61
N PRO A 1071 9.76 -15.59 -35.64
CA PRO A 1071 8.61 -15.41 -34.75
C PRO A 1071 7.62 -16.60 -34.76
N GLU A 1072 7.46 -17.28 -35.89
CA GLU A 1072 6.57 -18.45 -36.04
C GLU A 1072 7.07 -19.69 -35.27
N GLN A 1073 8.33 -19.72 -34.84
CA GLN A 1073 8.88 -20.81 -34.03
C GLN A 1073 8.44 -20.73 -32.56
N ILE A 1074 8.02 -19.55 -32.08
CA ILE A 1074 7.48 -19.36 -30.73
C ILE A 1074 6.21 -20.21 -30.51
N PRO A 1075 5.12 -20.07 -31.30
CA PRO A 1075 3.92 -20.87 -31.11
C PRO A 1075 4.18 -22.37 -31.32
N LYS A 1076 5.06 -22.76 -32.25
CA LYS A 1076 5.47 -24.17 -32.43
C LYS A 1076 6.12 -24.74 -31.17
N THR A 1077 7.04 -24.00 -30.56
CA THR A 1077 7.72 -24.41 -29.32
C THR A 1077 6.72 -24.54 -28.18
N ILE A 1078 5.79 -23.59 -28.05
CA ILE A 1078 4.72 -23.63 -27.05
C ILE A 1078 3.85 -24.89 -27.20
N GLU A 1079 3.36 -25.18 -28.39
CA GLU A 1079 2.52 -26.36 -28.66
C GLU A 1079 3.29 -27.67 -28.41
N TYR A 1080 4.57 -27.72 -28.78
CA TYR A 1080 5.42 -28.88 -28.59
C TYR A 1080 5.54 -29.30 -27.12
N TYR A 1081 5.81 -28.36 -26.22
CA TYR A 1081 5.99 -28.67 -24.79
C TYR A 1081 4.66 -28.75 -24.02
N LEU A 1082 3.62 -28.01 -24.42
CA LEU A 1082 2.29 -28.13 -23.81
C LEU A 1082 1.72 -29.55 -23.93
N SER A 1083 1.97 -30.22 -25.06
CA SER A 1083 1.52 -31.61 -25.28
C SER A 1083 2.34 -32.66 -24.50
N ARG A 1084 3.48 -32.26 -23.92
CA ARG A 1084 4.47 -33.14 -23.26
C ARG A 1084 4.71 -32.81 -21.79
N THR A 1085 3.86 -32.00 -21.18
CA THR A 1085 3.98 -31.61 -19.77
C THR A 1085 2.93 -32.30 -18.91
N SER A 1086 3.35 -32.85 -17.77
CA SER A 1086 2.49 -33.55 -16.80
C SER A 1086 1.83 -32.63 -15.76
N ASP A 1087 2.25 -31.36 -15.71
CA ASP A 1087 1.85 -30.36 -14.71
C ASP A 1087 2.11 -30.81 -13.26
N GLY A 1088 3.26 -31.48 -13.04
CA GLY A 1088 3.73 -31.97 -11.75
C GLY A 1088 4.09 -30.91 -10.71
N SER A 1089 4.02 -29.64 -11.09
CA SER A 1089 4.29 -28.47 -10.25
C SER A 1089 3.20 -27.43 -10.46
N THR A 1090 2.75 -26.79 -9.38
CA THR A 1090 1.78 -25.69 -9.45
C THR A 1090 2.30 -24.52 -10.29
N LEU A 1091 3.63 -24.37 -10.41
CA LEU A 1091 4.29 -23.36 -11.24
C LEU A 1091 4.05 -23.56 -12.74
N SER A 1092 3.84 -24.80 -13.18
CA SER A 1092 3.64 -25.14 -14.60
C SER A 1092 2.40 -24.44 -15.18
N ALA A 1093 1.28 -24.48 -14.45
CA ALA A 1093 0.02 -23.88 -14.88
C ALA A 1093 0.13 -22.35 -15.05
N ILE A 1094 0.96 -21.68 -14.23
CA ILE A 1094 1.21 -20.24 -14.36
C ILE A 1094 1.92 -19.94 -15.69
N VAL A 1095 3.00 -20.68 -15.97
CA VAL A 1095 3.77 -20.46 -17.19
C VAL A 1095 2.96 -20.81 -18.44
N HIS A 1096 2.17 -21.90 -18.40
CA HIS A 1096 1.25 -22.26 -19.47
C HIS A 1096 0.19 -21.19 -19.71
N ALA A 1097 -0.44 -20.67 -18.65
CA ALA A 1097 -1.37 -19.53 -18.77
C ALA A 1097 -0.68 -18.33 -19.43
N TRP A 1098 0.56 -18.05 -19.03
CA TRP A 1098 1.34 -16.94 -19.57
C TRP A 1098 1.57 -17.04 -21.08
N VAL A 1099 2.22 -18.13 -21.51
CA VAL A 1099 2.61 -18.31 -22.91
C VAL A 1099 1.40 -18.46 -23.84
N LEU A 1100 0.28 -18.98 -23.33
CA LEU A 1100 -0.95 -19.11 -24.09
C LEU A 1100 -1.74 -17.81 -24.21
N THR A 1101 -1.53 -16.80 -23.35
CA THR A 1101 -2.38 -15.60 -23.35
C THR A 1101 -2.32 -14.82 -24.67
N ARG A 1102 -1.17 -14.87 -25.36
CA ARG A 1102 -1.00 -14.22 -26.68
C ARG A 1102 -1.55 -15.06 -27.85
N ALA A 1103 -1.60 -16.40 -27.72
CA ALA A 1103 -1.95 -17.30 -28.82
C ALA A 1103 -3.35 -17.96 -28.70
N ASN A 1104 -3.77 -18.32 -27.48
CA ASN A 1104 -5.05 -18.99 -27.19
C ASN A 1104 -5.56 -18.62 -25.79
N ARG A 1105 -6.22 -17.45 -25.69
CA ARG A 1105 -6.70 -16.89 -24.41
C ARG A 1105 -7.73 -17.74 -23.70
N HIS A 1106 -8.61 -18.43 -24.44
CA HIS A 1106 -9.58 -19.34 -23.82
C HIS A 1106 -8.85 -20.47 -23.07
N HIS A 1107 -7.76 -20.98 -23.65
CA HIS A 1107 -6.94 -21.99 -22.98
C HIS A 1107 -6.16 -21.40 -21.79
N ALA A 1108 -5.60 -20.19 -21.92
CA ALA A 1108 -4.95 -19.49 -20.80
C ALA A 1108 -5.90 -19.32 -19.59
N MET A 1109 -7.18 -19.00 -19.84
CA MET A 1109 -8.18 -18.87 -18.79
C MET A 1109 -8.45 -20.18 -18.03
N ARG A 1110 -8.34 -21.34 -18.70
CA ARG A 1110 -8.49 -22.64 -18.02
C ARG A 1110 -7.37 -22.87 -17.01
N TYR A 1111 -6.12 -22.56 -17.39
CA TYR A 1111 -4.99 -22.63 -16.47
C TYR A 1111 -5.10 -21.59 -15.34
N PHE A 1112 -5.57 -20.38 -15.62
CA PHE A 1112 -5.83 -19.38 -14.58
C PHE A 1112 -6.81 -19.89 -13.50
N VAL A 1113 -7.95 -20.47 -13.91
CA VAL A 1113 -8.91 -21.07 -12.98
C VAL A 1113 -8.29 -22.23 -12.19
N GLN A 1114 -7.45 -23.05 -12.84
CA GLN A 1114 -6.71 -24.12 -12.17
C GLN A 1114 -5.73 -23.59 -11.11
N VAL A 1115 -5.01 -22.51 -11.41
CA VAL A 1115 -4.11 -21.85 -10.46
C VAL A 1115 -4.90 -21.31 -9.26
N LEU A 1116 -6.04 -20.64 -9.49
CA LEU A 1116 -6.92 -20.19 -8.40
C LEU A 1116 -7.40 -21.35 -7.53
N GLY A 1117 -7.80 -22.47 -8.14
CA GLY A 1117 -8.28 -23.63 -7.41
C GLY A 1117 -7.20 -24.44 -6.69
N SER A 1118 -5.91 -24.17 -6.89
CA SER A 1118 -4.83 -25.10 -6.54
C SER A 1118 -4.80 -25.49 -5.06
N ASP A 1119 -4.74 -24.50 -4.17
CA ASP A 1119 -4.75 -24.73 -2.72
C ASP A 1119 -6.18 -24.88 -2.17
N VAL A 1120 -7.14 -24.08 -2.67
CA VAL A 1120 -8.52 -24.05 -2.16
C VAL A 1120 -9.27 -25.37 -2.38
N ALA A 1121 -9.05 -26.01 -3.53
CA ALA A 1121 -9.63 -27.31 -3.86
C ALA A 1121 -8.63 -28.47 -3.70
N ASP A 1122 -7.40 -28.19 -3.23
CA ASP A 1122 -6.31 -29.15 -3.04
C ASP A 1122 -6.11 -30.09 -4.24
N ILE A 1123 -6.02 -29.51 -5.45
CA ILE A 1123 -6.07 -30.26 -6.72
C ILE A 1123 -4.89 -31.23 -6.92
N GLN A 1124 -3.78 -31.01 -6.20
CA GLN A 1124 -2.61 -31.90 -6.21
C GLN A 1124 -2.78 -33.10 -5.27
N GLY A 1125 -3.75 -33.05 -4.36
CA GLY A 1125 -4.11 -34.12 -3.44
C GLY A 1125 -3.23 -34.17 -2.18
N GLY A 1126 -3.75 -33.66 -1.06
CA GLY A 1126 -3.22 -33.82 0.29
C GLY A 1126 -2.03 -32.91 0.64
N THR A 1127 -1.55 -32.10 -0.30
CA THR A 1127 -0.31 -31.32 -0.11
C THR A 1127 -0.52 -29.99 0.58
N THR A 1128 -1.68 -29.34 0.39
CA THR A 1128 -1.97 -28.03 1.01
C THR A 1128 -2.02 -28.12 2.54
N ALA A 1129 -2.47 -29.26 3.08
CA ALA A 1129 -2.46 -29.53 4.51
C ALA A 1129 -1.05 -29.43 5.13
N GLU A 1130 0.00 -29.74 4.34
CA GLU A 1130 1.41 -29.63 4.75
C GLU A 1130 1.98 -28.21 4.60
N GLY A 1131 1.24 -27.28 3.99
CA GLY A 1131 1.59 -25.89 3.73
C GLY A 1131 1.10 -25.39 2.35
N ILE A 1132 0.78 -24.10 2.25
CA ILE A 1132 0.27 -23.45 1.02
C ILE A 1132 1.30 -23.42 -0.11
N HIS A 1133 0.90 -23.18 -1.37
CA HIS A 1133 1.83 -22.98 -2.48
C HIS A 1133 2.11 -21.49 -2.74
N LEU A 1134 2.99 -20.87 -1.95
CA LEU A 1134 3.20 -19.41 -1.96
C LEU A 1134 3.51 -18.83 -3.36
N ALA A 1135 4.39 -19.48 -4.12
CA ALA A 1135 4.72 -19.03 -5.48
C ALA A 1135 3.54 -19.17 -6.45
N ALA A 1136 2.68 -20.17 -6.27
CA ALA A 1136 1.46 -20.33 -7.06
C ALA A 1136 0.43 -19.25 -6.72
N MET A 1137 0.27 -18.95 -5.43
CA MET A 1137 -0.58 -17.86 -4.94
C MET A 1137 -0.16 -16.51 -5.50
N ALA A 1138 1.13 -16.16 -5.41
CA ALA A 1138 1.65 -14.94 -6.00
C ALA A 1138 1.52 -14.93 -7.53
N GLY A 1139 1.84 -16.05 -8.18
CA GLY A 1139 1.71 -16.19 -9.64
C GLY A 1139 0.27 -16.04 -10.15
N SER A 1140 -0.74 -16.41 -9.34
CA SER A 1140 -2.14 -16.18 -9.69
C SER A 1140 -2.47 -14.70 -9.87
N PHE A 1141 -1.89 -13.86 -9.00
CA PHE A 1141 -2.04 -12.42 -9.09
C PHE A 1141 -1.18 -11.86 -10.23
N ASP A 1142 0.03 -12.37 -10.40
CA ASP A 1142 0.91 -11.98 -11.49
C ASP A 1142 0.31 -12.22 -12.89
N LEU A 1143 -0.48 -13.28 -13.06
CA LEU A 1143 -1.25 -13.53 -14.29
C LEU A 1143 -2.24 -12.40 -14.57
N VAL A 1144 -2.97 -11.90 -13.57
CA VAL A 1144 -3.86 -10.77 -13.78
C VAL A 1144 -3.11 -9.45 -13.90
N GLN A 1145 -2.01 -9.27 -13.16
CA GLN A 1145 -1.24 -8.03 -13.10
C GLN A 1145 -0.38 -7.78 -14.34
N ARG A 1146 0.38 -8.77 -14.83
CA ARG A 1146 1.30 -8.63 -15.97
C ARG A 1146 0.82 -9.37 -17.21
N CYS A 1147 0.30 -10.59 -17.07
CA CYS A 1147 -0.01 -11.41 -18.25
C CYS A 1147 -1.17 -10.83 -19.07
N PHE A 1148 -2.30 -10.53 -18.44
CA PHE A 1148 -3.49 -10.07 -19.15
C PHE A 1148 -3.50 -8.56 -19.46
N THR A 1149 -2.84 -7.75 -18.63
CA THR A 1149 -2.63 -6.31 -18.88
C THR A 1149 -1.49 -6.04 -19.86
N GLY A 1150 -0.58 -6.99 -20.03
CA GLY A 1150 0.68 -6.79 -20.75
C GLY A 1150 1.64 -5.84 -20.03
N LEU A 1151 1.53 -5.69 -18.70
CA LEU A 1151 2.40 -4.85 -17.90
C LEU A 1151 3.82 -5.44 -17.83
N GLU A 1152 4.80 -4.64 -18.23
CA GLU A 1152 6.22 -4.99 -18.26
C GLU A 1152 7.09 -3.78 -17.89
N THR A 1153 8.21 -4.01 -17.21
CA THR A 1153 9.19 -2.96 -16.85
C THR A 1153 10.51 -3.22 -17.58
N ARG A 1154 10.81 -2.42 -18.60
CA ARG A 1154 11.96 -2.64 -19.50
C ARG A 1154 12.59 -1.32 -19.93
N ASP A 1155 13.93 -1.27 -19.98
CA ASP A 1155 14.72 -0.11 -20.44
C ASP A 1155 14.29 1.24 -19.85
N ASP A 1156 14.10 1.28 -18.53
CA ASP A 1156 13.58 2.45 -17.79
C ASP A 1156 12.16 2.91 -18.21
N ARG A 1157 11.38 2.04 -18.88
CA ARG A 1157 9.99 2.29 -19.31
C ARG A 1157 9.01 1.34 -18.67
N LEU A 1158 7.78 1.83 -18.50
CA LEU A 1158 6.61 1.02 -18.20
C LEU A 1158 5.91 0.69 -19.52
N VAL A 1159 5.84 -0.58 -19.88
CA VAL A 1159 5.20 -1.05 -21.11
C VAL A 1159 3.84 -1.66 -20.76
N LEU A 1160 2.81 -1.33 -21.54
CA LEU A 1160 1.45 -1.84 -21.43
C LEU A 1160 0.97 -2.38 -22.78
N GLY A 1161 0.25 -3.50 -22.72
CA GLY A 1161 -0.30 -4.17 -23.90
C GLY A 1161 -1.64 -4.84 -23.57
N PRO A 1162 -2.65 -4.09 -23.10
CA PRO A 1162 -3.84 -4.68 -22.50
C PRO A 1162 -4.55 -5.58 -23.49
N HIS A 1163 -4.83 -6.80 -23.05
CA HIS A 1163 -5.72 -7.70 -23.76
C HIS A 1163 -6.44 -8.58 -22.73
N TRP A 1164 -7.31 -7.90 -22.00
CA TRP A 1164 -8.01 -8.37 -20.81
C TRP A 1164 -9.23 -9.25 -21.15
N PRO A 1165 -9.49 -10.33 -20.38
CA PRO A 1165 -10.65 -11.19 -20.59
C PRO A 1165 -11.97 -10.52 -20.17
N ALA A 1166 -12.91 -10.36 -21.11
CA ALA A 1166 -14.21 -9.75 -20.85
C ALA A 1166 -15.03 -10.45 -19.75
N ALA A 1167 -14.83 -11.76 -19.56
CA ALA A 1167 -15.55 -12.55 -18.55
C ALA A 1167 -15.17 -12.21 -17.09
N LEU A 1168 -14.12 -11.42 -16.86
CA LEU A 1168 -13.70 -11.01 -15.52
C LEU A 1168 -14.12 -9.57 -15.16
N GLY A 1169 -14.83 -8.88 -16.07
CA GLY A 1169 -15.19 -7.47 -15.88
C GLY A 1169 -14.00 -6.54 -16.08
N ALA A 1170 -13.96 -5.38 -15.43
CA ALA A 1170 -12.76 -4.53 -15.39
C ALA A 1170 -11.81 -4.99 -14.27
N ILE A 1171 -10.50 -4.82 -14.48
CA ILE A 1171 -9.48 -4.95 -13.44
C ILE A 1171 -8.99 -3.59 -13.00
N GLU A 1172 -8.83 -3.42 -11.69
CA GLU A 1172 -8.27 -2.22 -11.05
C GLU A 1172 -7.26 -2.63 -9.99
N PHE A 1173 -6.10 -1.98 -9.96
CA PHE A 1173 -5.16 -2.15 -8.85
C PHE A 1173 -4.13 -0.99 -8.77
N PRO A 1174 -3.69 -0.64 -7.54
CA PRO A 1174 -2.55 0.25 -7.33
C PRO A 1174 -1.23 -0.50 -7.50
N PHE A 1175 -0.16 0.20 -7.83
CA PHE A 1175 1.21 -0.29 -7.84
C PHE A 1175 2.22 0.87 -7.80
N VAL A 1176 3.49 0.57 -7.54
CA VAL A 1176 4.59 1.55 -7.52
C VAL A 1176 5.58 1.31 -8.65
N TYR A 1177 6.03 2.39 -9.28
CA TYR A 1177 7.07 2.36 -10.30
C TYR A 1177 7.87 3.66 -10.29
N ARG A 1178 9.19 3.56 -10.10
CA ARG A 1178 10.15 4.69 -10.10
C ARG A 1178 9.72 5.88 -9.25
N GLY A 1179 9.21 5.59 -8.06
CA GLY A 1179 8.75 6.59 -7.10
C GLY A 1179 7.32 7.10 -7.32
N HIS A 1180 6.66 6.71 -8.41
CA HIS A 1180 5.23 6.96 -8.61
C HIS A 1180 4.41 5.90 -7.88
N ARG A 1181 3.29 6.35 -7.31
CA ARG A 1181 2.13 5.49 -7.02
C ARG A 1181 1.16 5.63 -8.18
N LEU A 1182 0.85 4.50 -8.79
CA LEU A 1182 0.10 4.39 -10.02
C LEU A 1182 -1.15 3.55 -9.78
N HIS A 1183 -2.25 3.95 -10.38
CA HIS A 1183 -3.48 3.17 -10.43
C HIS A 1183 -3.75 2.76 -11.88
N LEU A 1184 -3.92 1.47 -12.14
CA LEU A 1184 -4.23 0.93 -13.46
C LEU A 1184 -5.64 0.37 -13.48
N ARG A 1185 -6.48 0.90 -14.37
CA ARG A 1185 -7.79 0.34 -14.70
C ARG A 1185 -7.77 -0.16 -16.13
N ILE A 1186 -8.08 -1.44 -16.36
CA ILE A 1186 -8.15 -2.01 -17.72
C ILE A 1186 -9.50 -2.70 -17.94
N SER A 1187 -10.08 -2.47 -19.12
CA SER A 1187 -11.21 -3.22 -19.63
C SER A 1187 -11.00 -3.56 -21.11
N GLY A 1188 -11.06 -4.86 -21.42
CA GLY A 1188 -10.86 -5.38 -22.77
C GLY A 1188 -9.50 -5.00 -23.35
N ARG A 1189 -9.46 -3.97 -24.20
CA ARG A 1189 -8.25 -3.55 -24.93
C ARG A 1189 -7.81 -2.12 -24.62
N THR A 1190 -8.51 -1.46 -23.72
CA THR A 1190 -8.23 -0.09 -23.32
C THR A 1190 -8.17 0.02 -21.80
N GLY A 1191 -7.72 1.15 -21.30
CA GLY A 1191 -7.66 1.42 -19.87
C GLY A 1191 -7.12 2.81 -19.58
N ASP A 1192 -6.97 3.09 -18.31
CA ASP A 1192 -6.44 4.35 -17.79
C ASP A 1192 -5.30 4.03 -16.83
N LEU A 1193 -4.18 4.72 -17.01
CA LEU A 1193 -3.08 4.71 -16.07
C LEU A 1193 -2.99 6.09 -15.44
N THR A 1194 -3.21 6.16 -14.14
CA THR A 1194 -3.19 7.40 -13.37
C THR A 1194 -2.00 7.39 -12.42
N SER A 1195 -1.28 8.51 -12.34
CA SER A 1195 -0.31 8.75 -11.28
C SER A 1195 -0.89 9.61 -10.17
N GLU A 1196 -0.64 9.23 -8.92
CA GLU A 1196 -0.86 10.11 -7.77
C GLU A 1196 -0.07 11.41 -7.92
N ALA A 1197 -0.60 12.49 -7.35
CA ALA A 1197 0.11 13.76 -7.27
C ALA A 1197 1.33 13.61 -6.36
N GLY A 1198 2.46 14.20 -6.74
CA GLY A 1198 3.69 14.04 -5.98
C GLY A 1198 4.90 14.70 -6.63
N ASN A 1199 6.08 14.45 -6.06
CA ASN A 1199 7.34 15.08 -6.47
C ASN A 1199 8.22 14.18 -7.35
N ALA A 1200 7.71 13.05 -7.83
CA ALA A 1200 8.46 12.14 -8.69
C ALA A 1200 8.74 12.79 -10.07
N GLY A 1201 9.87 12.44 -10.69
CA GLY A 1201 10.17 12.87 -12.06
C GLY A 1201 9.33 12.09 -13.07
N PRO A 1202 9.05 12.62 -14.28
CA PRO A 1202 8.20 11.95 -15.26
C PRO A 1202 8.69 10.55 -15.61
N ILE A 1203 7.75 9.62 -15.79
CA ILE A 1203 8.04 8.28 -16.31
C ILE A 1203 7.64 8.16 -17.77
N VAL A 1204 8.33 7.27 -18.49
CA VAL A 1204 8.01 6.93 -19.88
C VAL A 1204 7.11 5.71 -19.89
N VAL A 1205 5.94 5.85 -20.52
CA VAL A 1205 4.96 4.78 -20.69
C VAL A 1205 4.82 4.45 -22.16
N GLU A 1206 4.93 3.18 -22.52
CA GLU A 1206 4.74 2.68 -23.88
C GLU A 1206 3.49 1.80 -23.94
N CYS A 1207 2.48 2.21 -24.70
CA CYS A 1207 1.29 1.41 -24.95
C CYS A 1207 1.21 1.04 -26.43
N ARG A 1208 1.33 -0.25 -26.77
CA ARG A 1208 1.26 -0.75 -28.16
C ARG A 1208 2.14 0.04 -29.16
N GLY A 1209 3.36 0.37 -28.75
CA GLY A 1209 4.32 1.14 -29.54
C GLY A 1209 4.14 2.66 -29.53
N ARG A 1210 3.11 3.19 -28.85
CA ARG A 1210 2.95 4.63 -28.58
C ARG A 1210 3.64 5.00 -27.28
N VAL A 1211 4.63 5.88 -27.35
CA VAL A 1211 5.39 6.35 -26.20
C VAL A 1211 4.81 7.68 -25.70
N GLN A 1212 4.49 7.76 -24.42
CA GLN A 1212 3.96 8.93 -23.73
C GLN A 1212 4.74 9.18 -22.43
N HIS A 1213 4.76 10.43 -21.97
CA HIS A 1213 5.29 10.76 -20.65
C HIS A 1213 4.14 10.93 -19.67
N LEU A 1214 4.23 10.25 -18.53
CA LEU A 1214 3.28 10.41 -17.42
C LEU A 1214 3.96 11.22 -16.31
N LEU A 1215 3.40 12.40 -16.02
CA LEU A 1215 3.80 13.25 -14.89
C LEU A 1215 3.00 12.86 -13.64
N PRO A 1216 3.50 13.18 -12.43
CA PRO A 1216 2.70 13.06 -11.21
C PRO A 1216 1.38 13.82 -11.32
N GLY A 1217 0.29 13.24 -10.80
CA GLY A 1217 -1.05 13.82 -10.84
C GLY A 1217 -1.76 13.74 -12.19
N GLN A 1218 -1.17 13.13 -13.22
CA GLN A 1218 -1.81 12.99 -14.53
C GLN A 1218 -2.40 11.60 -14.74
N SER A 1219 -3.27 11.49 -15.74
CA SER A 1219 -3.77 10.25 -16.30
C SER A 1219 -3.40 10.17 -17.78
N ILE A 1220 -3.14 8.96 -18.27
CA ILE A 1220 -3.01 8.69 -19.70
C ILE A 1220 -3.93 7.55 -20.10
N GLU A 1221 -4.48 7.65 -21.31
CA GLU A 1221 -5.24 6.57 -21.93
C GLU A 1221 -4.27 5.48 -22.41
N VAL A 1222 -4.60 4.24 -22.07
CA VAL A 1222 -3.91 3.02 -22.49
C VAL A 1222 -4.71 2.40 -23.64
N ALA A 1223 -4.39 2.77 -24.89
CA ALA A 1223 -5.12 2.29 -26.07
C ALA A 1223 -4.22 1.82 -27.22
#